data_AF-A0A349WH42-F1
#
_entry.id   AF-A0A349WH42-F1
#
_cell.length_a   1.000
_cell.length_b   1.000
_cell.length_c   1.000
_cell.angle_alpha   90.00
_cell.angle_beta   90.00
_cell.angle_gamma   90.00
#
_symmetry.space_group_name_H-M   'P 1'
#
loop_
_entity.id
_entity.type
_entity.pdbx_description
1 polymer ?
#
loop_
_entity_poly.entity_id
_entity_poly.type
_entity_poly.pdbx_seq_one_letter_code
_entity_poly.pdbx_strand_id
1 'polypeptide(L)'
;MRDPFKYPIIWKRFQIESDLFSRNLSGGLRFFLMGMVTLLSTQVKIARAQSLPIHALPSGGHVQSGDALIDITGTNMLIHQSSQKAAIDWKSFDVGRDASIHFNQPNSAASTLNRITGVDPSQIMGRIRAPGQVFISNGNGVYFGRSASVDVGSLVATTMNIDLEDFMNGQLRFLQGDEFGEVVNEGELRAKFEGFVALLAPEVRNQGLIFARKGTVALASGEIVELELDPHGKLSGIRVTASVWDALVENKNAIVAEDGLVILSAQAVRSLRGGLIRSTGSIQATGIKKIGGRIVLTAGEDGRIEQAGLLNVSSLHGKGGSIILEGEEIVMGTDSVIDATGSIGGGEVLIGGDWQGGANKDLRVFDDPDAIIQAEKVFMAEGARIEASASSEGDGGKVVLWSDVLNPNSFTTVLGKIYAKGGAEMGNGGMVETSGRILNINQAKVSTIATAGSTGLWLLDPGNINITDSGTTDTDSLPSFPVGSDTDIHPTSVVNALGSSNVIIQTGSGSYNLTISSAISYSGSNNLTLEAGQDVLINSAVDIGSGDLTITSGGNLTVSADLNSATFLATVSGDVAINNAINSGSGTLTVDADNDLTVGANLTTSNTGNSAIVLTAGKNDAAGTSSGGQVMISGSPTISTGGSGRTTFLTGSVSDSTGLTTLVGSGTGRFRYHSDETTTNYTTALSTGKYAIYREQPTTTITPSSTTITYGDSTPTISASDLQNGDTLTSSIDSATYTDHGGGTSYLDVTGANDDDGVFQSAGYALTENLAALGYDVTNTQTITVNQKQVSLTATKTYDGTNDLDGSHVTINNLVTNEAIGYTGATVNNKHVMADSSYRYIDAITLSDGTIQSPADNAGSATKSQNYKLPTLNRSNAPVTTNAATLSVSVNNSSHASPSSGLTKTYDGFDSASDDFSPDYTFTGLVSGDTSAELSFSDANYNSANVADASSLTISGITINNISGSIDSYPTDYVLESTTETVAGSISEASLSATANTSFKFLGESDPSGFSSVAYTGFVNNESASVLTGSTTLSRTSGETAGDYTLTPDVSGVSAANYTISAVNGVFTIVPANELMVALSNASTTYGDA
;
A
#
# COMPACT_ATOMS: atom_id res chain seq x y z
N MET A 1 -3.65 40.09 28.98
CA MET A 1 -3.38 40.88 30.20
C MET A 1 -2.22 41.84 29.95
N ARG A 2 -2.52 43.09 29.60
CA ARG A 2 -1.86 44.36 30.00
C ARG A 2 -2.51 45.50 29.19
N ASP A 3 -2.86 46.57 29.88
CA ASP A 3 -3.78 47.68 29.54
C ASP A 3 -3.41 48.54 28.31
N PRO A 4 -4.42 49.08 27.58
CA PRO A 4 -4.28 50.23 26.70
C PRO A 4 -4.64 51.56 27.37
N PHE A 5 -3.91 52.61 27.01
CA PHE A 5 -4.12 53.99 27.45
C PHE A 5 -5.27 54.68 26.72
N LYS A 6 -5.93 55.56 27.48
CA LYS A 6 -7.11 56.39 27.20
C LYS A 6 -6.87 57.46 26.12
N TYR A 7 -7.88 57.68 25.27
CA TYR A 7 -8.19 58.99 24.67
C TYR A 7 -9.69 59.31 24.86
N PRO A 8 -10.07 60.58 25.15
CA PRO A 8 -11.43 60.95 25.50
C PRO A 8 -12.31 61.27 24.29
N ILE A 9 -13.57 60.90 24.44
CA ILE A 9 -14.74 61.11 23.59
C ILE A 9 -15.07 62.61 23.47
N ILE A 10 -15.00 63.17 22.25
CA ILE A 10 -15.82 64.32 21.83
C ILE A 10 -16.21 64.14 20.35
N TRP A 11 -17.27 63.38 20.08
CA TRP A 11 -18.04 63.45 18.84
C TRP A 11 -19.52 63.25 19.17
N LYS A 12 -20.23 64.36 19.42
CA LYS A 12 -21.70 64.40 19.44
C LYS A 12 -22.17 65.79 19.03
N ARG A 13 -22.35 65.97 17.72
CA ARG A 13 -23.35 66.82 17.03
C ARG A 13 -22.86 67.18 15.63
N PHE A 14 -23.09 66.30 14.67
CA PHE A 14 -23.40 66.65 13.28
C PHE A 14 -23.88 65.38 12.56
N GLN A 15 -25.08 64.92 12.92
CA GLN A 15 -25.73 63.82 12.19
C GLN A 15 -27.24 63.85 12.44
N ILE A 16 -27.94 64.83 11.87
CA ILE A 16 -29.35 64.74 11.49
C ILE A 16 -29.51 65.62 10.23
N GLU A 17 -30.16 65.07 9.21
CA GLU A 17 -30.51 65.64 7.89
C GLU A 17 -29.57 65.32 6.71
N SER A 18 -29.56 64.05 6.28
CA SER A 18 -29.28 63.71 4.87
C SER A 18 -29.96 62.41 4.42
N ASP A 19 -31.21 62.15 4.87
CA ASP A 19 -31.93 60.91 4.53
C ASP A 19 -33.38 61.11 4.07
N LEU A 20 -33.67 62.27 3.47
CA LEU A 20 -34.95 62.56 2.82
C LEU A 20 -34.74 63.37 1.53
N PHE A 21 -33.93 62.88 0.59
CA PHE A 21 -33.97 63.39 -0.78
C PHE A 21 -33.50 62.36 -1.84
N SER A 22 -34.16 61.20 -1.87
CA SER A 22 -34.13 60.34 -3.05
C SER A 22 -35.46 59.60 -3.22
N ARG A 23 -36.48 60.32 -3.71
CA ARG A 23 -37.57 59.71 -4.50
C ARG A 23 -38.39 60.77 -5.21
N ASN A 24 -38.58 60.52 -6.51
CA ASN A 24 -39.40 61.22 -7.49
C ASN A 24 -38.85 62.55 -8.01
N LEU A 25 -38.30 62.52 -9.22
CA LEU A 25 -38.67 63.47 -10.27
C LEU A 25 -38.35 62.89 -11.65
N SER A 26 -39.39 62.37 -12.28
CA SER A 26 -39.51 62.18 -13.72
C SER A 26 -39.51 63.55 -14.42
N GLY A 27 -38.72 63.68 -15.49
CA GLY A 27 -39.03 64.50 -16.67
C GLY A 27 -39.17 66.02 -16.50
N GLY A 28 -38.22 66.74 -17.08
CA GLY A 28 -38.50 67.95 -17.86
C GLY A 28 -38.48 69.31 -17.15
N LEU A 29 -37.50 70.12 -17.58
CA LEU A 29 -37.54 71.59 -17.74
C LEU A 29 -37.08 72.48 -16.57
N ARG A 30 -36.26 73.49 -16.97
CA ARG A 30 -35.93 74.81 -16.34
C ARG A 30 -34.63 74.79 -15.50
N PHE A 31 -33.48 75.31 -15.96
CA PHE A 31 -33.13 76.69 -16.36
C PHE A 31 -33.73 77.78 -15.44
N PHE A 32 -32.83 78.59 -14.87
CA PHE A 32 -33.01 79.75 -13.99
C PHE A 32 -33.22 79.50 -12.48
N LEU A 33 -32.12 79.57 -11.72
CA LEU A 33 -32.03 80.54 -10.62
C LEU A 33 -30.56 80.90 -10.32
N MET A 34 -30.14 82.03 -10.89
CA MET A 34 -28.99 82.80 -10.44
C MET A 34 -29.46 83.70 -9.30
N GLY A 35 -28.86 83.60 -8.11
CA GLY A 35 -29.27 84.45 -6.98
C GLY A 35 -28.60 84.12 -5.65
N MET A 36 -27.42 84.71 -5.43
CA MET A 36 -26.81 85.03 -4.13
C MET A 36 -26.58 83.90 -3.11
N VAL A 37 -25.40 83.27 -3.19
CA VAL A 37 -24.61 82.95 -2.00
C VAL A 37 -23.35 83.81 -2.07
N THR A 38 -23.16 84.67 -1.08
CA THR A 38 -21.99 85.52 -0.89
C THR A 38 -20.70 84.68 -0.89
N LEU A 39 -19.89 84.86 -1.94
CA LEU A 39 -18.48 84.48 -2.02
C LEU A 39 -17.73 85.00 -0.78
N LEU A 40 -17.25 84.12 0.09
CA LEU A 40 -15.90 84.29 0.62
C LEU A 40 -14.96 83.67 -0.41
N SER A 41 -14.50 84.49 -1.36
CA SER A 41 -13.39 84.12 -2.24
C SER A 41 -12.10 84.18 -1.43
N THR A 42 -11.68 83.07 -0.84
CA THR A 42 -10.27 82.86 -0.55
C THR A 42 -9.56 82.79 -1.90
N GLN A 43 -8.80 83.82 -2.24
CA GLN A 43 -8.08 83.87 -3.50
C GLN A 43 -6.89 82.90 -3.44
N VAL A 44 -6.93 81.86 -4.28
CA VAL A 44 -5.71 81.12 -4.65
C VAL A 44 -4.77 82.12 -5.33
N LYS A 45 -3.61 82.39 -4.72
CA LYS A 45 -2.57 83.24 -5.33
C LYS A 45 -1.77 82.39 -6.30
N ILE A 46 -2.06 82.54 -7.60
CA ILE A 46 -1.35 81.83 -8.67
C ILE A 46 0.07 82.41 -8.78
N ALA A 47 1.09 81.56 -8.64
CA ALA A 47 2.50 81.95 -8.77
C ALA A 47 2.87 82.06 -10.26
N ARG A 48 2.46 83.15 -10.90
CA ARG A 48 2.83 83.46 -12.28
C ARG A 48 4.03 84.39 -12.36
N ALA A 49 4.71 84.36 -13.51
CA ALA A 49 5.71 85.35 -13.87
C ALA A 49 5.12 86.76 -13.83
N GLN A 50 5.53 87.58 -12.86
CA GLN A 50 5.31 89.02 -12.86
C GLN A 50 6.55 89.73 -13.44
N SER A 51 6.45 91.03 -13.68
CA SER A 51 7.57 91.81 -14.19
C SER A 51 8.64 91.95 -13.09
N LEU A 52 9.64 91.07 -13.12
CA LEU A 52 10.80 91.11 -12.23
C LEU A 52 11.97 91.85 -12.92
N PRO A 53 12.63 92.80 -12.24
CA PRO A 53 13.89 93.36 -12.73
C PRO A 53 14.91 92.26 -13.02
N ILE A 54 15.59 92.34 -14.17
CA ILE A 54 16.53 91.30 -14.62
C ILE A 54 17.71 91.06 -13.67
N HIS A 55 18.00 92.03 -12.78
CA HIS A 55 19.05 91.99 -11.78
C HIS A 55 18.53 91.89 -10.34
N ALA A 56 17.24 91.61 -10.14
CA ALA A 56 16.65 91.50 -8.80
C ALA A 56 17.40 90.45 -7.97
N LEU A 57 17.64 90.78 -6.70
CA LEU A 57 18.23 89.91 -5.69
C LEU A 57 17.28 89.87 -4.47
N PRO A 58 17.38 88.85 -3.60
CA PRO A 58 16.64 88.82 -2.34
C PRO A 58 16.87 90.09 -1.51
N SER A 59 15.85 90.51 -0.77
CA SER A 59 15.87 91.77 -0.02
C SER A 59 15.36 91.61 1.41
N GLY A 60 15.88 92.44 2.32
CA GLY A 60 15.48 92.45 3.73
C GLY A 60 15.91 91.22 4.52
N GLY A 61 17.05 90.60 4.16
CA GLY A 61 17.57 89.41 4.82
C GLY A 61 18.00 89.67 6.27
N HIS A 62 17.51 88.85 7.19
CA HIS A 62 17.83 88.88 8.62
C HIS A 62 18.07 87.46 9.14
N VAL A 63 19.29 87.19 9.63
CA VAL A 63 19.66 85.87 10.18
C VAL A 63 18.98 85.68 11.54
N GLN A 64 18.14 84.66 11.65
CA GLN A 64 17.39 84.33 12.87
C GLN A 64 18.11 83.30 13.75
N SER A 65 18.83 82.36 13.14
CA SER A 65 19.54 81.29 13.84
C SER A 65 20.74 80.81 13.03
N GLY A 66 21.76 80.30 13.71
CA GLY A 66 23.06 79.96 13.12
C GLY A 66 23.88 81.19 12.74
N ASP A 67 25.00 80.93 12.05
CA ASP A 67 25.96 81.95 11.64
C ASP A 67 26.02 82.03 10.12
N ALA A 68 25.49 83.11 9.56
CA ALA A 68 25.56 83.44 8.14
C ALA A 68 25.81 84.94 7.93
N LEU A 69 26.55 85.29 6.88
CA LEU A 69 26.80 86.66 6.46
C LEU A 69 26.37 86.83 4.99
N ILE A 70 25.67 87.92 4.69
CA ILE A 70 25.11 88.21 3.37
C ILE A 70 25.91 89.34 2.73
N ASP A 71 26.61 89.05 1.64
CA ASP A 71 27.36 90.01 0.84
C ASP A 71 26.73 90.17 -0.55
N ILE A 72 26.61 91.41 -1.02
CA ILE A 72 26.05 91.71 -2.35
C ILE A 72 27.09 92.48 -3.17
N THR A 73 27.42 91.95 -4.35
CA THR A 73 28.33 92.59 -5.33
C THR A 73 27.70 92.60 -6.72
N GLY A 74 27.21 93.77 -7.14
CA GLY A 74 26.52 93.93 -8.42
C GLY A 74 25.25 93.08 -8.47
N THR A 75 25.18 92.13 -9.40
CA THR A 75 24.05 91.21 -9.58
C THR A 75 24.25 89.86 -8.85
N ASN A 76 25.28 89.75 -8.01
CA ASN A 76 25.62 88.51 -7.30
C ASN A 76 25.45 88.70 -5.80
N MET A 77 24.80 87.74 -5.15
CA MET A 77 24.71 87.63 -3.69
C MET A 77 25.51 86.41 -3.22
N LEU A 78 26.34 86.60 -2.21
CA LEU A 78 27.13 85.56 -1.56
C LEU A 78 26.67 85.42 -0.11
N ILE A 79 26.24 84.23 0.27
CA ILE A 79 25.82 83.91 1.62
C ILE A 79 26.89 83.02 2.24
N HIS A 80 27.72 83.62 3.09
CA HIS A 80 28.79 82.95 3.83
C HIS A 80 28.24 82.35 5.12
N GLN A 81 27.98 81.04 5.12
CA GLN A 81 27.51 80.33 6.30
C GLN A 81 28.67 79.57 6.96
N SER A 82 28.86 79.75 8.27
CA SER A 82 29.87 79.02 9.06
C SER A 82 29.28 77.95 9.98
N SER A 83 28.01 78.06 10.35
CA SER A 83 27.30 77.02 11.13
C SER A 83 26.81 75.89 10.24
N GLN A 84 26.56 74.69 10.81
CA GLN A 84 25.97 73.58 10.05
C GLN A 84 24.55 73.85 9.57
N LYS A 85 23.80 74.66 10.33
CA LYS A 85 22.46 75.12 9.96
C LYS A 85 22.36 76.62 10.20
N ALA A 86 21.74 77.33 9.27
CA ALA A 86 21.38 78.73 9.45
C ALA A 86 19.96 78.97 8.93
N ALA A 87 19.24 79.89 9.56
CA ALA A 87 17.91 80.32 9.13
C ALA A 87 17.90 81.84 8.92
N ILE A 88 17.39 82.26 7.78
CA ILE A 88 17.37 83.66 7.34
C ILE A 88 15.94 84.01 6.93
N ASP A 89 15.37 85.02 7.57
CA ASP A 89 14.10 85.60 7.17
C ASP A 89 14.34 86.69 6.11
N TRP A 90 13.50 86.73 5.09
CA TRP A 90 13.57 87.65 3.97
C TRP A 90 12.24 88.42 3.81
N LYS A 91 12.30 89.63 3.27
CA LYS A 91 11.10 90.36 2.82
C LYS A 91 10.69 89.95 1.43
N SER A 92 11.66 89.75 0.53
CA SER A 92 11.44 89.08 -0.75
C SER A 92 12.64 88.20 -1.08
N PHE A 93 12.40 87.11 -1.80
CA PHE A 93 13.45 86.21 -2.27
C PHE A 93 13.28 86.00 -3.77
N ASP A 94 13.72 87.00 -4.53
CA ASP A 94 13.64 86.98 -5.99
C ASP A 94 15.03 86.94 -6.60
N VAL A 95 15.18 86.24 -7.73
CA VAL A 95 16.43 86.14 -8.47
C VAL A 95 16.16 86.48 -9.92
N GLY A 96 16.49 87.69 -10.34
CA GLY A 96 16.39 88.12 -11.74
C GLY A 96 17.21 87.23 -12.68
N ARG A 97 16.86 87.20 -13.97
CA ARG A 97 17.48 86.30 -14.96
C ARG A 97 19.00 86.44 -15.10
N ASP A 98 19.54 87.62 -14.82
CA ASP A 98 20.98 87.94 -14.85
C ASP A 98 21.61 87.99 -13.45
N ALA A 99 20.85 87.64 -12.41
CA ALA A 99 21.29 87.60 -11.03
C ALA A 99 21.75 86.19 -10.63
N SER A 100 22.63 86.12 -9.63
CA SER A 100 23.05 84.85 -9.05
C SER A 100 23.19 84.90 -7.53
N ILE A 101 22.84 83.79 -6.88
CA ILE A 101 23.07 83.56 -5.45
C ILE A 101 24.06 82.41 -5.31
N HIS A 102 25.10 82.61 -4.51
CA HIS A 102 26.02 81.56 -4.10
C HIS A 102 25.99 81.39 -2.59
N PHE A 103 25.62 80.21 -2.12
CA PHE A 103 25.77 79.82 -0.72
C PHE A 103 27.14 79.16 -0.54
N ASN A 104 27.97 79.75 0.31
CA ASN A 104 29.23 79.16 0.76
C ASN A 104 29.00 78.55 2.15
N GLN A 105 28.70 77.26 2.18
CA GLN A 105 28.37 76.51 3.40
C GLN A 105 29.55 75.60 3.81
N PRO A 106 29.65 75.16 5.09
CA PRO A 106 30.80 74.41 5.59
C PRO A 106 31.09 73.09 4.88
N ASN A 107 30.04 72.38 4.43
CA ASN A 107 30.13 71.11 3.70
C ASN A 107 28.79 70.79 3.02
N SER A 108 28.68 69.63 2.37
CA SER A 108 27.48 69.18 1.64
C SER A 108 26.28 68.80 2.53
N ALA A 109 26.49 68.55 3.82
CA ALA A 109 25.43 68.26 4.78
C ALA A 109 24.86 69.53 5.45
N ALA A 110 25.55 70.67 5.31
CA ALA A 110 25.09 71.93 5.87
C ALA A 110 23.81 72.41 5.17
N SER A 111 22.91 73.07 5.90
CA SER A 111 21.62 73.55 5.39
C SER A 111 21.38 75.02 5.68
N THR A 112 20.76 75.72 4.73
CA THR A 112 20.27 77.09 4.92
C THR A 112 18.76 77.15 4.70
N LEU A 113 18.02 77.63 5.70
CA LEU A 113 16.58 77.88 5.61
C LEU A 113 16.31 79.35 5.28
N ASN A 114 15.75 79.61 4.10
CA ASN A 114 15.34 80.93 3.66
C ASN A 114 13.81 81.04 3.79
N ARG A 115 13.32 81.80 4.76
CA ARG A 115 11.89 82.01 5.02
C ARG A 115 11.46 83.37 4.52
N ILE A 116 10.42 83.42 3.71
CA ILE A 116 9.92 84.67 3.14
C ILE A 116 8.72 85.12 3.97
N THR A 117 8.82 86.32 4.55
CA THR A 117 7.79 86.94 5.39
C THR A 117 7.01 88.04 4.65
N GLY A 118 7.35 88.30 3.39
CA GLY A 118 6.61 89.18 2.50
C GLY A 118 5.33 88.55 1.98
N VAL A 119 4.58 89.30 1.19
CA VAL A 119 3.24 88.92 0.68
C VAL A 119 3.25 88.44 -0.78
N ASP A 120 4.43 88.50 -1.41
CA ASP A 120 4.64 88.19 -2.82
C ASP A 120 5.30 86.80 -2.98
N PRO A 121 4.97 86.05 -4.04
CA PRO A 121 5.62 84.78 -4.35
C PRO A 121 7.09 84.99 -4.73
N SER A 122 7.93 84.01 -4.44
CA SER A 122 9.35 84.03 -4.82
C SER A 122 9.50 83.77 -6.32
N GLN A 123 10.12 84.69 -7.06
CA GLN A 123 10.38 84.53 -8.49
C GLN A 123 11.87 84.27 -8.77
N ILE A 124 12.19 83.03 -9.11
CA ILE A 124 13.56 82.58 -9.41
C ILE A 124 13.71 82.44 -10.92
N MET A 125 14.39 83.40 -11.55
CA MET A 125 14.69 83.42 -12.98
C MET A 125 16.17 83.23 -13.27
N GLY A 126 17.04 83.50 -12.29
CA GLY A 126 18.51 83.42 -12.41
C GLY A 126 19.11 82.16 -11.79
N ARG A 127 20.31 82.30 -11.22
CA ARG A 127 21.12 81.14 -10.77
C ARG A 127 21.20 81.02 -9.25
N ILE A 128 21.07 79.81 -8.72
CA ILE A 128 21.33 79.50 -7.30
C ILE A 128 22.35 78.36 -7.22
N ARG A 129 23.41 78.53 -6.43
CA ARG A 129 24.47 77.52 -6.25
C ARG A 129 24.82 77.29 -4.79
N ALA A 130 24.91 76.04 -4.36
CA ALA A 130 25.34 75.67 -3.00
C ALA A 130 26.07 74.32 -2.98
N PRO A 131 27.08 74.12 -2.11
CA PRO A 131 27.64 72.80 -1.89
C PRO A 131 26.71 71.90 -1.06
N GLY A 132 25.92 72.47 -0.16
CA GLY A 132 24.95 71.78 0.70
C GLY A 132 23.50 72.12 0.38
N GLN A 133 22.64 72.06 1.39
CA GLN A 133 21.19 72.07 1.24
C GLN A 133 20.64 73.50 1.31
N VAL A 134 19.68 73.82 0.44
CA VAL A 134 18.99 75.12 0.40
C VAL A 134 17.49 74.89 0.52
N PHE A 135 16.89 75.52 1.52
CA PHE A 135 15.45 75.50 1.75
C PHE A 135 14.88 76.89 1.43
N ILE A 136 13.80 76.96 0.68
CA ILE A 136 13.05 78.17 0.33
C ILE A 136 11.60 77.93 0.78
N SER A 137 11.15 78.66 1.80
CA SER A 137 9.79 78.58 2.34
C SER A 137 9.08 79.91 2.14
N ASN A 138 8.05 79.92 1.28
CA ASN A 138 7.23 81.09 1.00
C ASN A 138 5.76 80.69 0.82
N GLY A 139 4.90 81.01 1.80
CA GLY A 139 3.47 80.72 1.77
C GLY A 139 2.73 81.26 0.55
N ASN A 140 3.25 82.32 -0.07
CA ASN A 140 2.65 82.96 -1.23
C ASN A 140 2.93 82.25 -2.57
N GLY A 141 3.91 81.34 -2.62
CA GLY A 141 4.30 80.63 -3.83
C GLY A 141 5.80 80.66 -4.11
N VAL A 142 6.28 79.68 -4.86
CA VAL A 142 7.65 79.62 -5.38
C VAL A 142 7.60 79.28 -6.87
N TYR A 143 8.07 80.22 -7.71
CA TYR A 143 8.06 80.08 -9.17
C TYR A 143 9.49 80.09 -9.72
N PHE A 144 9.93 78.97 -10.29
CA PHE A 144 11.17 78.87 -11.07
C PHE A 144 10.85 79.05 -12.55
N GLY A 145 11.29 80.15 -13.15
CA GLY A 145 11.05 80.42 -14.56
C GLY A 145 12.00 79.66 -15.49
N ARG A 146 11.74 79.73 -16.81
CA ARG A 146 12.48 78.97 -17.84
C ARG A 146 13.99 79.16 -17.85
N SER A 147 14.48 80.33 -17.44
CA SER A 147 15.92 80.63 -17.36
C SER A 147 16.55 80.23 -16.03
N ALA A 148 15.75 79.78 -15.05
CA ALA A 148 16.24 79.43 -13.73
C ALA A 148 17.17 78.22 -13.78
N SER A 149 18.27 78.30 -13.05
CA SER A 149 19.22 77.20 -12.90
C SER A 149 19.64 77.08 -11.45
N VAL A 150 19.18 76.02 -10.79
CA VAL A 150 19.50 75.72 -9.39
C VAL A 150 20.42 74.52 -9.36
N ASP A 151 21.61 74.66 -8.76
CA ASP A 151 22.62 73.59 -8.62
C ASP A 151 23.13 73.55 -7.18
N VAL A 152 22.52 72.70 -6.36
CA VAL A 152 22.69 72.66 -4.90
C VAL A 152 22.94 71.25 -4.40
N GLY A 153 23.45 71.08 -3.19
CA GLY A 153 23.55 69.78 -2.53
C GLY A 153 22.19 69.10 -2.40
N SER A 154 21.19 69.82 -1.89
CA SER A 154 19.77 69.42 -1.93
C SER A 154 18.88 70.67 -1.93
N LEU A 155 17.67 70.56 -2.47
CA LEU A 155 16.71 71.65 -2.55
C LEU A 155 15.41 71.27 -1.84
N VAL A 156 14.91 72.15 -0.99
CA VAL A 156 13.49 72.15 -0.61
C VAL A 156 12.89 73.48 -1.03
N ALA A 157 11.85 73.44 -1.86
CA ALA A 157 11.05 74.62 -2.19
C ALA A 157 9.62 74.36 -1.75
N THR A 158 9.10 75.19 -0.85
CA THR A 158 7.84 74.91 -0.17
C THR A 158 7.00 76.16 0.05
N THR A 159 5.68 76.00 0.00
CA THR A 159 4.71 77.00 0.49
C THR A 159 4.23 76.67 1.90
N MET A 160 4.62 75.51 2.42
CA MET A 160 4.33 75.09 3.77
C MET A 160 5.32 75.72 4.76
N ASN A 161 4.88 75.83 6.01
CA ASN A 161 5.67 76.34 7.10
C ASN A 161 6.50 75.23 7.73
N ILE A 162 7.74 75.55 8.10
CA ILE A 162 8.59 74.72 8.95
C ILE A 162 8.92 75.50 10.22
N ASP A 163 8.75 74.87 11.37
CA ASP A 163 9.13 75.47 12.64
C ASP A 163 10.65 75.61 12.73
N LEU A 164 11.11 76.78 13.21
CA LEU A 164 12.54 77.08 13.27
C LEU A 164 13.28 76.08 14.17
N GLU A 165 12.67 75.71 15.29
CA GLU A 165 13.22 74.73 16.22
C GLU A 165 13.36 73.35 15.57
N ASP A 166 12.31 72.88 14.89
CA ASP A 166 12.31 71.62 14.14
C ASP A 166 13.43 71.59 13.09
N PHE A 167 13.54 72.65 12.28
CA PHE A 167 14.62 72.76 11.28
C PHE A 167 16.01 72.68 11.92
N MET A 168 16.24 73.42 13.01
CA MET A 168 17.52 73.43 13.70
C MET A 168 17.83 72.05 14.31
N ASN A 169 16.82 71.35 14.83
CA ASN A 169 16.94 69.97 15.32
C ASN A 169 17.05 68.92 14.22
N GLY A 170 16.73 69.26 12.97
CA GLY A 170 16.81 68.36 11.81
C GLY A 170 15.55 67.59 11.54
N GLN A 171 14.47 67.97 12.20
CA GLN A 171 13.13 67.47 11.93
C GLN A 171 12.57 68.26 10.75
N LEU A 172 12.41 67.58 9.61
CA LEU A 172 11.93 68.18 8.38
C LEU A 172 10.43 67.97 8.25
N ARG A 173 9.69 68.60 9.15
CA ARG A 173 8.23 68.55 9.23
C ARG A 173 7.63 69.87 8.75
N PHE A 174 6.79 69.80 7.73
CA PHE A 174 6.18 70.94 7.07
C PHE A 174 4.68 70.92 7.28
N LEU A 175 4.10 72.04 7.71
CA LEU A 175 2.67 72.21 7.95
C LEU A 175 2.07 73.20 6.97
N GLN A 176 0.91 72.87 6.43
CA GLN A 176 0.11 73.77 5.60
C GLN A 176 -0.20 75.05 6.38
N GLY A 177 0.15 76.20 5.81
CA GLY A 177 -0.21 77.51 6.35
C GLY A 177 -1.58 77.99 5.86
N ASP A 178 -1.97 79.19 6.28
CA ASP A 178 -3.21 79.85 5.84
C ASP A 178 -3.17 80.31 4.36
N GLU A 179 -1.97 80.38 3.77
CA GLU A 179 -1.75 80.78 2.38
C GLU A 179 -1.70 79.55 1.45
N PHE A 180 -2.43 79.61 0.33
CA PHE A 180 -2.51 78.54 -0.68
C PHE A 180 -1.66 78.89 -1.90
N GLY A 181 -0.36 79.06 -1.69
CA GLY A 181 0.61 79.24 -2.78
C GLY A 181 0.92 77.92 -3.48
N GLU A 182 1.28 78.00 -4.77
CA GLU A 182 1.76 76.86 -5.57
C GLU A 182 3.29 76.87 -5.72
N VAL A 183 3.88 75.69 -5.96
CA VAL A 183 5.29 75.55 -6.36
C VAL A 183 5.33 75.10 -7.81
N VAL A 184 5.89 75.95 -8.68
CA VAL A 184 5.95 75.71 -10.12
C VAL A 184 7.39 75.79 -10.60
N ASN A 185 7.82 74.74 -11.31
CA ASN A 185 9.12 74.69 -11.97
C ASN A 185 8.97 74.70 -13.49
N GLU A 186 9.48 75.74 -14.17
CA GLU A 186 9.72 75.77 -15.62
C GLU A 186 11.22 75.75 -15.98
N GLY A 187 12.11 75.80 -14.99
CA GLY A 187 13.57 75.87 -15.16
C GLY A 187 14.27 74.53 -14.94
N GLU A 188 15.56 74.58 -14.61
CA GLU A 188 16.37 73.40 -14.28
C GLU A 188 16.74 73.37 -12.78
N LEU A 189 16.30 72.33 -12.09
CA LEU A 189 16.61 72.07 -10.68
C LEU A 189 17.55 70.86 -10.59
N ARG A 190 18.73 71.02 -9.99
CA ARG A 190 19.75 69.98 -9.89
C ARG A 190 20.23 69.84 -8.44
N ALA A 191 20.04 68.64 -7.90
CA ALA A 191 20.72 68.19 -6.70
C ALA A 191 22.09 67.57 -7.06
N LYS A 192 23.05 67.68 -6.15
CA LYS A 192 24.31 66.93 -6.24
C LYS A 192 24.05 65.43 -6.02
N PHE A 193 25.09 64.63 -6.26
CA PHE A 193 25.07 63.17 -6.09
C PHE A 193 24.53 62.78 -4.71
N GLU A 194 23.60 61.82 -4.66
CA GLU A 194 22.90 61.36 -3.44
C GLU A 194 22.04 62.42 -2.72
N GLY A 195 21.99 63.66 -3.22
CA GLY A 195 21.13 64.72 -2.72
C GLY A 195 19.68 64.61 -3.19
N PHE A 196 18.80 65.48 -2.72
CA PHE A 196 17.38 65.44 -3.07
C PHE A 196 16.81 66.78 -3.53
N VAL A 197 15.68 66.72 -4.24
CA VAL A 197 14.82 67.87 -4.56
C VAL A 197 13.42 67.58 -4.02
N ALA A 198 12.94 68.37 -3.07
CA ALA A 198 11.59 68.29 -2.53
C ALA A 198 10.80 69.56 -2.88
N LEU A 199 9.69 69.42 -3.61
CA LEU A 199 8.75 70.51 -3.88
C LEU A 199 7.45 70.22 -3.11
N LEU A 200 7.08 71.11 -2.18
CA LEU A 200 6.00 70.86 -1.22
C LEU A 200 4.98 72.01 -1.22
N ALA A 201 3.73 71.75 -1.60
CA ALA A 201 2.66 72.74 -1.67
C ALA A 201 1.30 72.08 -1.89
N PRO A 202 0.16 72.78 -1.64
CA PRO A 202 -1.16 72.34 -2.11
C PRO A 202 -1.22 72.04 -3.62
N GLU A 203 -0.47 72.79 -4.41
CA GLU A 203 -0.29 72.52 -5.83
C GLU A 203 1.20 72.56 -6.19
N VAL A 204 1.69 71.44 -6.73
CA VAL A 204 3.06 71.29 -7.22
C VAL A 204 3.03 70.97 -8.70
N ARG A 205 3.75 71.74 -9.52
CA ARG A 205 3.82 71.53 -10.97
C ARG A 205 5.25 71.57 -11.49
N ASN A 206 5.71 70.46 -12.06
CA ASN A 206 6.95 70.39 -12.81
C ASN A 206 6.70 70.45 -14.32
N GLN A 207 7.08 71.57 -14.93
CA GLN A 207 7.09 71.81 -16.38
C GLN A 207 8.54 71.96 -16.93
N GLY A 208 9.52 72.01 -16.04
CA GLY A 208 10.95 72.08 -16.32
C GLY A 208 11.65 70.74 -16.15
N LEU A 209 12.92 70.78 -15.76
CA LEU A 209 13.76 69.61 -15.52
C LEU A 209 14.15 69.52 -14.04
N ILE A 210 14.07 68.32 -13.48
CA ILE A 210 14.59 68.02 -12.13
C ILE A 210 15.60 66.88 -12.23
N PHE A 211 16.80 67.07 -11.66
CA PHE A 211 17.89 66.09 -11.64
C PHE A 211 18.32 65.76 -10.20
N ALA A 212 18.33 64.48 -9.84
CA ALA A 212 18.85 63.99 -8.55
C ALA A 212 19.51 62.59 -8.71
N ARG A 213 20.70 62.53 -9.29
CA ARG A 213 21.40 61.25 -9.57
C ARG A 213 21.75 60.53 -8.27
N LYS A 214 21.36 59.25 -8.15
CA LYS A 214 21.43 58.43 -6.92
C LYS A 214 20.72 59.02 -5.70
N GLY A 215 19.95 60.07 -5.96
CA GLY A 215 19.25 60.87 -4.98
C GLY A 215 17.75 60.61 -5.01
N THR A 216 17.00 61.56 -4.49
CA THR A 216 15.54 61.45 -4.40
C THR A 216 14.86 62.71 -4.95
N VAL A 217 13.77 62.55 -5.69
CA VAL A 217 12.87 63.66 -6.02
C VAL A 217 11.53 63.41 -5.33
N ALA A 218 11.07 64.36 -4.52
CA ALA A 218 9.78 64.31 -3.86
C ALA A 218 8.92 65.49 -4.29
N LEU A 219 7.74 65.23 -4.82
CA LEU A 219 6.71 66.23 -5.09
C LEU A 219 5.52 65.88 -4.22
N ALA A 220 5.22 66.70 -3.20
CA ALA A 220 4.19 66.35 -2.22
C ALA A 220 3.18 67.46 -1.99
N SER A 221 1.92 67.07 -1.87
CA SER A 221 0.78 67.91 -1.51
C SER A 221 -0.07 67.23 -0.44
N GLY A 222 -0.31 67.92 0.67
CA GLY A 222 -1.09 67.45 1.81
C GLY A 222 -1.10 68.49 2.93
N GLU A 223 -1.75 68.18 4.06
CA GLU A 223 -1.80 69.07 5.23
C GLU A 223 -0.45 69.11 5.96
N ILE A 224 0.16 67.96 6.14
CA ILE A 224 1.47 67.79 6.77
C ILE A 224 2.33 66.97 5.82
N VAL A 225 3.57 67.41 5.60
CA VAL A 225 4.58 66.65 4.87
C VAL A 225 5.82 66.50 5.75
N GLU A 226 6.22 65.26 6.02
CA GLU A 226 7.44 64.94 6.74
C GLU A 226 8.43 64.26 5.79
N LEU A 227 9.65 64.79 5.71
CA LEU A 227 10.72 64.19 4.92
C LEU A 227 11.53 63.23 5.81
N GLU A 228 11.58 61.95 5.43
CA GLU A 228 12.29 60.92 6.20
C GLU A 228 13.71 60.75 5.66
N LEU A 229 14.70 61.14 6.47
CA LEU A 229 16.11 60.97 6.14
C LEU A 229 16.65 59.67 6.75
N ASP A 230 17.46 58.95 5.99
CA ASP A 230 18.24 57.82 6.52
C ASP A 230 19.40 58.30 7.42
N PRO A 231 20.10 57.38 8.12
CA PRO A 231 21.24 57.75 8.98
C PRO A 231 22.40 58.45 8.27
N HIS A 232 22.43 58.44 6.93
CA HIS A 232 23.42 59.11 6.09
C HIS A 232 22.93 60.45 5.54
N GLY A 233 21.72 60.89 5.91
CA GLY A 233 21.14 62.16 5.50
C GLY A 233 20.52 62.15 4.09
N LYS A 234 20.31 60.97 3.49
CA LYS A 234 19.61 60.80 2.21
C LYS A 234 18.12 60.64 2.45
N LEU A 235 17.29 61.25 1.60
CA LEU A 235 15.84 61.12 1.66
C LEU A 235 15.41 59.70 1.25
N SER A 236 14.92 58.92 2.21
CA SER A 236 14.50 57.53 2.01
C SER A 236 12.99 57.38 1.83
N GLY A 237 12.20 58.36 2.26
CA GLY A 237 10.74 58.35 2.18
C GLY A 237 10.11 59.70 2.53
N ILE A 238 8.79 59.77 2.43
CA ILE A 238 7.99 60.90 2.93
C ILE A 238 6.75 60.37 3.64
N ARG A 239 6.25 61.11 4.63
CA ARG A 239 4.89 60.91 5.16
C ARG A 239 4.06 62.13 4.81
N VAL A 240 2.86 61.88 4.31
CA VAL A 240 1.90 62.93 3.98
C VAL A 240 0.63 62.67 4.77
N THR A 241 0.04 63.72 5.34
CA THR A 241 -1.30 63.68 5.93
C THR A 241 -2.27 64.33 4.94
N ALA A 242 -3.43 63.72 4.74
CA ALA A 242 -4.42 64.20 3.80
C ALA A 242 -4.92 65.63 4.13
N SER A 243 -4.93 66.50 3.13
CA SER A 243 -5.49 67.86 3.22
C SER A 243 -7.01 67.87 3.15
N VAL A 244 -7.68 68.79 3.83
CA VAL A 244 -9.13 69.06 3.59
C VAL A 244 -9.40 69.79 2.28
N TRP A 245 -8.35 70.27 1.61
CA TRP A 245 -8.39 70.98 0.34
C TRP A 245 -7.83 70.12 -0.79
N ASP A 246 -8.21 70.44 -2.02
CA ASP A 246 -7.69 69.79 -3.23
C ASP A 246 -6.16 69.76 -3.22
N ALA A 247 -5.59 68.56 -3.44
CA ALA A 247 -4.16 68.31 -3.51
C ALA A 247 -3.79 67.98 -4.96
N LEU A 248 -2.82 68.69 -5.54
CA LEU A 248 -2.38 68.47 -6.93
C LEU A 248 -0.87 68.30 -7.02
N VAL A 249 -0.45 67.22 -7.66
CA VAL A 249 0.92 67.04 -8.13
C VAL A 249 0.91 66.75 -9.63
N GLU A 250 1.58 67.59 -10.41
CA GLU A 250 1.64 67.46 -11.86
C GLU A 250 3.09 67.42 -12.37
N ASN A 251 3.41 66.40 -13.18
CA ASN A 251 4.66 66.33 -13.94
C ASN A 251 4.37 66.35 -15.46
N LYS A 252 4.71 67.46 -16.12
CA LYS A 252 4.52 67.67 -17.56
C LYS A 252 5.77 67.47 -18.41
N ASN A 253 6.95 67.64 -17.82
CA ASN A 253 8.21 67.56 -18.57
C ASN A 253 9.10 66.44 -18.01
N ALA A 254 10.20 66.69 -17.30
CA ALA A 254 11.08 65.59 -16.91
C ALA A 254 11.57 65.63 -15.45
N ILE A 255 11.61 64.44 -14.86
CA ILE A 255 12.28 64.14 -13.59
C ILE A 255 13.28 63.01 -13.86
N VAL A 256 14.54 63.20 -13.48
CA VAL A 256 15.63 62.24 -13.71
C VAL A 256 16.40 61.98 -12.41
N ALA A 257 16.23 60.80 -11.85
CA ALA A 257 16.85 60.30 -10.63
C ALA A 257 17.41 58.88 -10.84
N GLU A 258 18.35 58.71 -11.78
CA GLU A 258 19.02 57.43 -12.05
C GLU A 258 19.58 56.79 -10.77
N ASP A 259 19.44 55.46 -10.61
CA ASP A 259 19.74 54.70 -9.37
C ASP A 259 19.06 55.28 -8.10
N GLY A 260 18.01 56.10 -8.28
CA GLY A 260 17.39 56.91 -7.22
C GLY A 260 15.93 56.56 -6.95
N LEU A 261 15.27 57.45 -6.20
CA LEU A 261 13.87 57.35 -5.81
C LEU A 261 13.09 58.57 -6.32
N VAL A 262 11.92 58.35 -6.89
CA VAL A 262 10.97 59.44 -7.19
C VAL A 262 9.66 59.17 -6.46
N ILE A 263 9.18 60.15 -5.70
CA ILE A 263 7.91 60.09 -4.99
C ILE A 263 7.04 61.27 -5.41
N LEU A 264 5.85 60.99 -5.92
CA LEU A 264 4.79 61.96 -6.13
C LEU A 264 3.66 61.61 -5.17
N SER A 265 3.28 62.52 -4.28
CA SER A 265 2.21 62.29 -3.31
C SER A 265 1.22 63.43 -3.30
N ALA A 266 -0.07 63.15 -3.49
CA ALA A 266 -1.13 64.16 -3.44
C ALA A 266 -2.29 63.61 -2.61
N GLN A 267 -2.31 63.90 -1.31
CA GLN A 267 -3.32 63.36 -0.41
C GLN A 267 -4.32 64.42 0.01
N ALA A 268 -5.61 64.17 -0.23
CA ALA A 268 -6.72 65.00 0.22
C ALA A 268 -7.89 64.14 0.71
N VAL A 269 -8.59 64.61 1.73
CA VAL A 269 -9.84 64.03 2.24
C VAL A 269 -10.96 64.40 1.28
N ARG A 270 -11.85 63.46 0.99
CA ARG A 270 -13.01 63.58 0.10
C ARG A 270 -13.73 64.96 0.13
N SER A 271 -13.34 65.85 -0.79
CA SER A 271 -14.10 67.01 -1.24
C SER A 271 -14.50 66.78 -2.72
N LEU A 272 -15.18 67.73 -3.38
CA LEU A 272 -15.71 67.59 -4.74
C LEU A 272 -14.69 67.11 -5.83
N ARG A 273 -13.38 67.13 -5.55
CA ARG A 273 -12.30 66.44 -6.30
C ARG A 273 -11.20 66.03 -5.30
N GLY A 274 -10.94 64.73 -5.11
CA GLY A 274 -9.90 64.21 -4.21
C GLY A 274 -8.47 64.54 -4.67
N GLY A 275 -7.47 63.93 -4.01
CA GLY A 275 -6.06 64.11 -4.38
C GLY A 275 -5.81 63.72 -5.84
N LEU A 276 -5.08 64.54 -6.60
CA LEU A 276 -4.84 64.30 -8.03
C LEU A 276 -3.34 64.29 -8.34
N ILE A 277 -2.87 63.18 -8.91
CA ILE A 277 -1.56 63.11 -9.55
C ILE A 277 -1.77 63.04 -11.05
N ARG A 278 -1.10 63.91 -11.80
CA ARG A 278 -1.06 63.84 -13.26
C ARG A 278 0.38 63.78 -13.77
N SER A 279 0.74 62.70 -14.45
CA SER A 279 2.03 62.55 -15.11
C SER A 279 1.83 62.38 -16.62
N THR A 280 2.12 63.44 -17.38
CA THR A 280 2.13 63.40 -18.85
C THR A 280 3.55 63.49 -19.41
N GLY A 281 4.52 63.86 -18.57
CA GLY A 281 5.94 63.92 -18.91
C GLY A 281 6.69 62.60 -18.67
N SER A 282 8.00 62.69 -18.52
CA SER A 282 8.89 61.57 -18.21
C SER A 282 9.35 61.61 -16.75
N ILE A 283 9.31 60.47 -16.09
CA ILE A 283 9.93 60.21 -14.79
C ILE A 283 10.88 59.02 -14.97
N GLN A 284 12.16 59.25 -14.72
CA GLN A 284 13.22 58.26 -14.96
C GLN A 284 14.01 58.02 -13.69
N ALA A 285 14.01 56.79 -13.22
CA ALA A 285 14.89 56.27 -12.18
C ALA A 285 15.60 55.01 -12.69
N THR A 286 16.28 55.11 -13.83
CA THR A 286 16.95 53.97 -14.49
C THR A 286 18.17 53.49 -13.72
N GLY A 287 18.45 52.19 -13.79
CA GLY A 287 19.59 51.55 -13.17
C GLY A 287 20.85 51.67 -14.02
N ILE A 288 21.95 52.15 -13.43
CA ILE A 288 23.24 52.29 -14.13
C ILE A 288 24.11 51.05 -13.89
N LYS A 289 24.14 50.52 -12.66
CA LYS A 289 25.11 49.48 -12.25
C LYS A 289 24.55 48.11 -11.87
N LYS A 290 23.35 48.02 -11.28
CA LYS A 290 22.85 46.74 -10.73
C LYS A 290 21.34 46.56 -10.77
N ILE A 291 20.56 47.52 -10.29
CA ILE A 291 19.09 47.42 -10.25
C ILE A 291 18.54 48.80 -10.63
N GLY A 292 17.41 48.83 -11.32
CA GLY A 292 16.66 50.06 -11.50
C GLY A 292 16.32 50.75 -10.17
N GLY A 293 16.06 52.05 -10.23
CA GLY A 293 15.54 52.83 -9.11
C GLY A 293 14.06 52.53 -8.83
N ARG A 294 13.45 53.39 -8.02
CA ARG A 294 12.05 53.24 -7.59
C ARG A 294 11.24 54.48 -7.91
N ILE A 295 10.02 54.31 -8.40
CA ILE A 295 9.03 55.38 -8.61
C ILE A 295 7.77 55.02 -7.81
N VAL A 296 7.27 55.97 -7.01
CA VAL A 296 6.03 55.83 -6.23
C VAL A 296 5.12 57.03 -6.51
N LEU A 297 3.91 56.76 -6.98
CA LEU A 297 2.83 57.75 -7.08
C LEU A 297 1.72 57.33 -6.10
N THR A 298 1.42 58.15 -5.10
CA THR A 298 0.38 57.89 -4.08
C THR A 298 -0.59 59.06 -3.99
N ALA A 299 -1.85 58.84 -4.35
CA ALA A 299 -2.92 59.83 -4.23
C ALA A 299 -3.76 59.67 -2.94
N GLY A 300 -3.48 58.65 -2.12
CA GLY A 300 -4.26 58.31 -0.92
C GLY A 300 -5.59 57.59 -1.22
N GLU A 301 -6.34 57.26 -0.18
CA GLU A 301 -7.56 56.40 -0.24
C GLU A 301 -8.70 56.97 -1.08
N ASP A 302 -8.78 58.30 -1.24
CA ASP A 302 -9.79 59.01 -2.07
C ASP A 302 -9.18 59.65 -3.34
N GLY A 303 -7.97 59.23 -3.69
CA GLY A 303 -7.13 59.89 -4.68
C GLY A 303 -7.23 59.31 -6.09
N ARG A 304 -6.93 60.14 -7.09
CA ARG A 304 -6.87 59.77 -8.50
C ARG A 304 -5.47 59.96 -9.09
N ILE A 305 -5.02 58.96 -9.84
CA ILE A 305 -3.80 59.02 -10.65
C ILE A 305 -4.16 59.03 -12.14
N GLU A 306 -3.64 60.00 -12.88
CA GLU A 306 -3.70 60.08 -14.33
C GLU A 306 -2.30 59.97 -14.92
N GLN A 307 -1.99 58.83 -15.52
CA GLN A 307 -0.70 58.54 -16.13
C GLN A 307 -0.85 58.38 -17.65
N ALA A 308 -0.17 59.22 -18.42
CA ALA A 308 -0.10 59.18 -19.88
C ALA A 308 1.32 59.38 -20.44
N GLY A 309 2.33 59.60 -19.59
CA GLY A 309 3.72 59.83 -20.00
C GLY A 309 4.62 58.60 -19.87
N LEU A 310 5.92 58.80 -19.64
CA LEU A 310 6.89 57.72 -19.41
C LEU A 310 7.23 57.58 -17.93
N LEU A 311 7.05 56.40 -17.35
CA LEU A 311 7.66 55.99 -16.08
C LEU A 311 8.73 54.93 -16.39
N ASN A 312 10.01 55.21 -16.12
CA ASN A 312 11.11 54.33 -16.51
C ASN A 312 12.04 54.02 -15.33
N VAL A 313 12.08 52.75 -14.95
CA VAL A 313 12.99 52.15 -13.95
C VAL A 313 13.84 51.03 -14.58
N SER A 314 14.02 51.03 -15.90
CA SER A 314 14.80 50.01 -16.60
C SER A 314 16.27 49.98 -16.18
N SER A 315 16.94 48.84 -16.41
CA SER A 315 18.37 48.67 -16.14
C SER A 315 19.08 47.91 -17.26
N LEU A 316 20.09 48.54 -17.88
CA LEU A 316 20.84 47.93 -18.99
C LEU A 316 21.88 46.89 -18.54
N HIS A 317 22.15 46.79 -17.24
CA HIS A 317 23.20 45.92 -16.69
C HIS A 317 22.69 45.05 -15.52
N GLY A 318 21.38 45.06 -15.28
CA GLY A 318 20.80 44.68 -14.00
C GLY A 318 19.35 44.24 -14.09
N LYS A 319 18.73 43.97 -12.93
CA LYS A 319 17.26 43.78 -12.85
C LYS A 319 16.57 45.13 -13.08
N GLY A 320 15.40 45.13 -13.70
CA GLY A 320 14.52 46.31 -13.68
C GLY A 320 14.18 46.75 -12.25
N GLY A 321 13.88 48.03 -12.06
CA GLY A 321 13.50 48.61 -10.77
C GLY A 321 12.02 48.40 -10.45
N SER A 322 11.47 49.24 -9.56
CA SER A 322 10.08 49.13 -9.13
C SER A 322 9.23 50.39 -9.35
N ILE A 323 7.99 50.20 -9.79
CA ILE A 323 6.99 51.26 -9.97
C ILE A 323 5.74 50.89 -9.17
N ILE A 324 5.27 51.81 -8.34
CA ILE A 324 4.07 51.65 -7.52
C ILE A 324 3.13 52.82 -7.77
N LEU A 325 1.89 52.51 -8.16
CA LEU A 325 0.78 53.46 -8.30
C LEU A 325 -0.31 53.10 -7.29
N GLU A 326 -0.65 54.05 -6.42
CA GLU A 326 -1.54 53.90 -5.28
C GLU A 326 -2.61 55.01 -5.29
N GLY A 327 -3.89 54.64 -5.26
CA GLY A 327 -5.01 55.56 -5.20
C GLY A 327 -6.35 54.84 -5.36
N GLU A 328 -7.46 55.52 -5.09
CA GLU A 328 -8.82 55.02 -5.31
C GLU A 328 -9.09 54.74 -6.80
N GLU A 329 -8.67 55.67 -7.68
CA GLU A 329 -8.85 55.60 -9.12
C GLU A 329 -7.53 55.78 -9.86
N ILE A 330 -7.14 54.80 -10.68
CA ILE A 330 -5.91 54.85 -11.47
C ILE A 330 -6.25 54.72 -12.94
N VAL A 331 -5.90 55.76 -13.71
CA VAL A 331 -6.15 55.86 -15.15
C VAL A 331 -4.82 55.93 -15.88
N MET A 332 -4.52 54.88 -16.65
CA MET A 332 -3.43 54.86 -17.62
C MET A 332 -3.99 55.16 -19.01
N GLY A 333 -3.75 56.38 -19.49
CA GLY A 333 -4.20 56.84 -20.81
C GLY A 333 -3.41 56.21 -21.96
N THR A 334 -3.86 56.47 -23.19
CA THR A 334 -3.34 55.87 -24.43
C THR A 334 -1.83 56.02 -24.62
N ASP A 335 -1.22 57.10 -24.13
CA ASP A 335 0.22 57.36 -24.29
C ASP A 335 1.07 56.82 -23.12
N SER A 336 0.45 56.19 -22.11
CA SER A 336 1.14 55.67 -20.92
C SER A 336 2.17 54.59 -21.29
N VAL A 337 3.43 54.82 -20.92
CA VAL A 337 4.51 53.84 -21.03
C VAL A 337 5.15 53.65 -19.66
N ILE A 338 5.12 52.41 -19.18
CA ILE A 338 5.78 51.97 -17.95
C ILE A 338 6.86 50.97 -18.34
N ASP A 339 8.12 51.31 -18.10
CA ASP A 339 9.29 50.50 -18.46
C ASP A 339 10.10 50.12 -17.23
N ALA A 340 10.06 48.84 -16.90
CA ALA A 340 10.81 48.17 -15.84
C ALA A 340 11.63 47.00 -16.42
N THR A 341 12.13 47.12 -17.66
CA THR A 341 13.02 46.11 -18.27
C THR A 341 14.35 45.96 -17.53
N GLY A 342 14.94 44.77 -17.57
CA GLY A 342 16.31 44.58 -17.09
C GLY A 342 17.10 43.56 -17.90
N SER A 343 18.42 43.72 -17.99
CA SER A 343 19.27 42.81 -18.76
C SER A 343 19.42 41.43 -18.14
N ILE A 344 19.31 41.32 -16.81
CA ILE A 344 19.43 40.05 -16.04
C ILE A 344 18.14 39.69 -15.28
N GLY A 345 17.01 40.32 -15.62
CA GLY A 345 15.72 40.10 -14.97
C GLY A 345 14.78 41.30 -15.09
N GLY A 346 13.48 41.04 -15.25
CA GLY A 346 12.46 42.08 -15.26
C GLY A 346 12.20 42.71 -13.89
N GLY A 347 11.70 43.95 -13.87
CA GLY A 347 11.35 44.69 -12.65
C GLY A 347 9.94 44.40 -12.10
N GLU A 348 9.49 45.24 -11.17
CA GLU A 348 8.21 45.10 -10.48
C GLU A 348 7.31 46.31 -10.76
N VAL A 349 6.07 46.06 -11.17
CA VAL A 349 5.06 47.09 -11.43
C VAL A 349 3.80 46.75 -10.67
N LEU A 350 3.46 47.54 -9.66
CA LEU A 350 2.26 47.37 -8.83
C LEU A 350 1.32 48.55 -9.04
N ILE A 351 0.11 48.28 -9.50
CA ILE A 351 -0.88 49.30 -9.84
C ILE A 351 -2.18 48.97 -9.12
N GLY A 352 -2.52 49.78 -8.12
CA GLY A 352 -3.74 49.64 -7.34
C GLY A 352 -3.74 48.50 -6.33
N GLY A 353 -2.67 47.72 -6.21
CA GLY A 353 -2.54 46.66 -5.21
C GLY A 353 -1.29 45.80 -5.42
N ASP A 354 -1.02 44.92 -4.45
CA ASP A 354 0.02 43.88 -4.53
C ASP A 354 -0.58 42.57 -5.06
N TRP A 355 0.26 41.55 -5.28
CA TRP A 355 -0.17 40.23 -5.77
C TRP A 355 -1.28 39.65 -4.88
N GLN A 356 -2.42 39.30 -5.49
CA GLN A 356 -3.66 38.89 -4.82
C GLN A 356 -4.07 39.82 -3.68
N GLY A 357 -3.93 41.14 -3.87
CA GLY A 357 -4.22 42.15 -2.87
C GLY A 357 -3.34 42.06 -1.62
N GLY A 358 -2.17 41.41 -1.70
CA GLY A 358 -1.27 41.17 -0.57
C GLY A 358 -1.58 39.92 0.26
N ALA A 359 -2.66 39.20 -0.05
CA ALA A 359 -3.06 38.00 0.69
C ALA A 359 -2.05 36.85 0.53
N ASN A 360 -1.43 36.74 -0.65
CA ASN A 360 -0.43 35.71 -0.93
C ASN A 360 0.94 36.10 -0.37
N LYS A 361 1.32 35.49 0.76
CA LYS A 361 2.58 35.79 1.45
C LYS A 361 3.83 35.48 0.63
N ASP A 362 3.79 34.47 -0.22
CA ASP A 362 4.97 34.02 -0.95
C ASP A 362 5.23 34.86 -2.20
N LEU A 363 4.18 35.51 -2.71
CA LEU A 363 4.23 36.28 -3.95
C LEU A 363 4.01 37.79 -3.77
N ARG A 364 3.59 38.29 -2.61
CA ARG A 364 3.52 39.73 -2.36
C ARG A 364 4.91 40.36 -2.33
N VAL A 365 4.99 41.64 -2.69
CA VAL A 365 6.22 42.44 -2.63
C VAL A 365 6.43 43.02 -1.23
N PHE A 366 5.36 43.40 -0.53
CA PHE A 366 5.43 43.96 0.81
C PHE A 366 5.15 42.92 1.89
N ASP A 367 5.93 42.93 2.98
CA ASP A 367 5.72 42.00 4.10
C ASP A 367 4.36 42.21 4.80
N ASP A 368 3.88 43.45 4.81
CA ASP A 368 2.59 43.84 5.36
C ASP A 368 1.55 43.89 4.22
N PRO A 369 0.46 43.09 4.27
CA PRO A 369 -0.57 43.08 3.23
C PRO A 369 -1.30 44.41 3.08
N ASP A 370 -1.32 45.25 4.12
CA ASP A 370 -1.98 46.55 4.13
C ASP A 370 -1.02 47.70 3.73
N ALA A 371 0.21 47.37 3.30
CA ALA A 371 1.22 48.37 2.93
C ALA A 371 0.93 49.14 1.63
N ILE A 372 -0.01 48.66 0.81
CA ILE A 372 -0.46 49.32 -0.41
C ILE A 372 -1.98 49.48 -0.37
N ILE A 373 -2.45 50.68 -0.72
CA ILE A 373 -3.88 50.95 -0.84
C ILE A 373 -4.43 50.14 -2.02
N GLN A 374 -5.51 49.41 -1.78
CA GLN A 374 -6.24 48.72 -2.85
C GLN A 374 -7.16 49.71 -3.58
N ALA A 375 -6.99 49.85 -4.89
CA ALA A 375 -7.80 50.76 -5.71
C ALA A 375 -9.25 50.27 -5.81
N GLU A 376 -10.21 51.19 -5.97
CA GLU A 376 -11.55 50.81 -6.42
C GLU A 376 -11.59 50.66 -7.94
N LYS A 377 -10.84 51.49 -8.68
CA LYS A 377 -10.90 51.54 -10.15
C LYS A 377 -9.51 51.56 -10.76
N VAL A 378 -9.21 50.58 -11.62
CA VAL A 378 -8.02 50.59 -12.47
C VAL A 378 -8.44 50.51 -13.93
N PHE A 379 -7.97 51.46 -14.74
CA PHE A 379 -8.22 51.51 -16.17
C PHE A 379 -6.92 51.66 -16.96
N MET A 380 -6.69 50.76 -17.91
CA MET A 380 -5.58 50.78 -18.86
C MET A 380 -6.11 50.87 -20.29
N ALA A 381 -5.89 52.01 -20.93
CA ALA A 381 -6.27 52.28 -22.32
C ALA A 381 -5.56 51.36 -23.34
N GLU A 382 -6.10 51.22 -24.55
CA GLU A 382 -5.57 50.30 -25.57
C GLU A 382 -4.13 50.64 -26.00
N GLY A 383 -3.80 51.93 -26.06
CA GLY A 383 -2.46 52.40 -26.42
C GLY A 383 -1.41 52.22 -25.32
N ALA A 384 -1.84 52.06 -24.07
CA ALA A 384 -0.94 51.97 -22.93
C ALA A 384 -0.07 50.71 -22.98
N ARG A 385 1.15 50.81 -22.43
CA ARG A 385 2.10 49.70 -22.37
C ARG A 385 2.79 49.61 -21.02
N ILE A 386 2.87 48.39 -20.49
CA ILE A 386 3.74 48.02 -19.38
C ILE A 386 4.76 46.99 -19.89
N GLU A 387 6.03 47.24 -19.60
CA GLU A 387 7.14 46.38 -19.99
C GLU A 387 8.00 46.05 -18.78
N ALA A 388 8.03 44.79 -18.39
CA ALA A 388 8.84 44.25 -17.30
C ALA A 388 9.58 42.99 -17.76
N SER A 389 9.99 42.89 -19.03
CA SER A 389 10.74 41.73 -19.52
C SER A 389 12.22 41.77 -19.13
N ALA A 390 12.83 40.58 -19.07
CA ALA A 390 14.27 40.43 -19.12
C ALA A 390 14.77 40.51 -20.58
N SER A 391 15.82 41.30 -20.85
CA SER A 391 16.27 41.56 -22.22
C SER A 391 17.40 40.64 -22.72
N SER A 392 18.14 39.97 -21.83
CA SER A 392 19.24 39.06 -22.19
C SER A 392 19.19 37.78 -21.34
N GLU A 393 19.54 37.85 -20.07
CA GLU A 393 19.46 36.73 -19.12
C GLU A 393 18.38 36.99 -18.06
N GLY A 394 17.91 35.94 -17.39
CA GLY A 394 17.05 36.05 -16.21
C GLY A 394 15.54 36.04 -16.48
N ASP A 395 14.77 35.98 -15.40
CA ASP A 395 13.33 35.79 -15.47
C ASP A 395 12.60 37.10 -15.81
N GLY A 396 11.43 36.98 -16.46
CA GLY A 396 10.52 38.10 -16.61
C GLY A 396 10.06 38.66 -15.26
N GLY A 397 9.67 39.93 -15.25
CA GLY A 397 9.29 40.66 -14.05
C GLY A 397 7.88 40.33 -13.55
N LYS A 398 7.42 41.14 -12.59
CA LYS A 398 6.09 41.04 -11.99
C LYS A 398 5.26 42.27 -12.33
N VAL A 399 4.07 42.07 -12.86
CA VAL A 399 3.12 43.16 -13.14
C VAL A 399 1.77 42.85 -12.51
N VAL A 400 1.27 43.75 -11.67
CA VAL A 400 -0.03 43.62 -11.00
C VAL A 400 -0.88 44.84 -11.34
N LEU A 401 -2.08 44.61 -11.88
CA LEU A 401 -3.15 45.60 -11.98
C LEU A 401 -4.32 45.09 -11.14
N TRP A 402 -4.57 45.77 -10.03
CA TRP A 402 -5.48 45.30 -9.00
C TRP A 402 -6.48 46.37 -8.60
N SER A 403 -7.74 45.97 -8.43
CA SER A 403 -8.72 46.70 -7.65
C SER A 403 -9.30 45.78 -6.57
N ASP A 404 -9.79 46.34 -5.47
CA ASP A 404 -10.29 45.62 -4.31
C ASP A 404 -11.39 44.61 -4.71
N VAL A 405 -11.05 43.32 -4.68
CA VAL A 405 -11.95 42.23 -5.06
C VAL A 405 -13.10 42.01 -4.07
N LEU A 406 -12.99 42.55 -2.85
CA LEU A 406 -14.04 42.46 -1.82
C LEU A 406 -15.06 43.59 -1.94
N ASN A 407 -14.70 44.70 -2.59
CA ASN A 407 -15.61 45.82 -2.82
C ASN A 407 -16.50 45.57 -4.07
N PRO A 408 -17.84 45.49 -3.91
CA PRO A 408 -18.79 45.21 -5.00
C PRO A 408 -18.81 46.25 -6.14
N ASN A 409 -18.23 47.43 -5.92
CA ASN A 409 -18.14 48.51 -6.91
C ASN A 409 -16.81 48.52 -7.68
N SER A 410 -15.84 47.72 -7.26
CA SER A 410 -14.51 47.76 -7.82
C SER A 410 -14.42 47.12 -9.19
N PHE A 411 -13.57 47.67 -10.05
CA PHE A 411 -13.27 47.04 -11.33
C PHE A 411 -11.85 47.34 -11.83
N THR A 412 -11.35 46.37 -12.60
CA THR A 412 -10.11 46.50 -13.36
C THR A 412 -10.42 46.31 -14.84
N THR A 413 -10.01 47.27 -15.66
CA THR A 413 -10.15 47.20 -17.13
C THR A 413 -8.80 47.33 -17.78
N VAL A 414 -8.44 46.34 -18.59
CA VAL A 414 -7.15 46.27 -19.30
C VAL A 414 -7.40 46.10 -20.79
N LEU A 415 -7.07 47.13 -21.56
CA LEU A 415 -7.16 47.14 -23.02
C LEU A 415 -5.76 47.15 -23.67
N GLY A 416 -4.75 47.57 -22.91
CA GLY A 416 -3.38 47.78 -23.39
C GLY A 416 -2.50 46.53 -23.43
N LYS A 417 -1.19 46.77 -23.50
CA LYS A 417 -0.16 45.72 -23.63
C LYS A 417 0.64 45.55 -22.35
N ILE A 418 0.83 44.31 -21.92
CA ILE A 418 1.67 43.96 -20.76
C ILE A 418 2.67 42.90 -21.17
N TYR A 419 3.95 43.13 -20.89
CA TYR A 419 5.02 42.21 -21.21
C TYR A 419 5.85 41.90 -19.97
N ALA A 420 6.03 40.61 -19.67
CA ALA A 420 6.92 40.11 -18.64
C ALA A 420 7.63 38.86 -19.16
N LYS A 421 8.40 39.01 -20.24
CA LYS A 421 9.05 37.91 -20.94
C LYS A 421 10.37 37.53 -20.27
N GLY A 422 10.72 36.25 -20.36
CA GLY A 422 12.04 35.75 -19.96
C GLY A 422 13.14 36.23 -20.91
N GLY A 423 14.38 36.18 -20.42
CA GLY A 423 15.56 36.56 -21.19
C GLY A 423 15.71 35.76 -22.49
N ALA A 424 16.32 36.40 -23.49
CA ALA A 424 16.56 35.76 -24.79
C ALA A 424 17.57 34.60 -24.72
N GLU A 425 18.50 34.64 -23.76
CA GLU A 425 19.59 33.67 -23.60
C GLU A 425 19.27 32.62 -22.52
N MET A 426 18.59 33.01 -21.43
CA MET A 426 18.13 32.13 -20.36
C MET A 426 17.06 32.83 -19.50
N GLY A 427 16.30 32.04 -18.72
CA GLY A 427 15.31 32.52 -17.75
C GLY A 427 13.88 32.19 -18.15
N ASN A 428 12.99 32.13 -17.17
CA ASN A 428 11.57 31.86 -17.32
C ASN A 428 10.78 33.14 -17.59
N GLY A 429 9.54 32.97 -18.06
CA GLY A 429 8.60 34.06 -18.14
C GLY A 429 8.23 34.58 -16.77
N GLY A 430 7.88 35.86 -16.71
CA GLY A 430 7.43 36.53 -15.50
C GLY A 430 5.97 36.25 -15.16
N MET A 431 5.46 37.04 -14.22
CA MET A 431 4.11 36.89 -13.68
C MET A 431 3.32 38.16 -13.91
N VAL A 432 2.11 38.01 -14.43
CA VAL A 432 1.15 39.09 -14.62
C VAL A 432 -0.13 38.75 -13.86
N GLU A 433 -0.67 39.71 -13.15
CA GLU A 433 -1.99 39.60 -12.52
C GLU A 433 -2.86 40.78 -12.94
N THR A 434 -4.10 40.47 -13.33
CA THR A 434 -5.14 41.45 -13.57
C THR A 434 -6.39 41.00 -12.83
N SER A 435 -6.73 41.71 -11.75
CA SER A 435 -7.76 41.26 -10.80
C SER A 435 -8.61 42.45 -10.33
N GLY A 436 -9.82 42.16 -9.89
CA GLY A 436 -10.80 43.15 -9.47
C GLY A 436 -12.17 42.52 -9.35
N ARG A 437 -13.08 43.07 -8.54
CA ARG A 437 -14.41 42.46 -8.34
C ARG A 437 -15.15 42.22 -9.66
N ILE A 438 -14.98 43.14 -10.62
CA ILE A 438 -15.32 43.00 -12.04
C ILE A 438 -14.04 43.19 -12.86
N LEU A 439 -13.80 42.30 -13.82
CA LEU A 439 -12.61 42.36 -14.67
C LEU A 439 -13.01 42.42 -16.15
N ASN A 440 -12.44 43.37 -16.88
CA ASN A 440 -12.58 43.47 -18.33
C ASN A 440 -11.21 43.41 -19.01
N ILE A 441 -10.91 42.28 -19.65
CA ILE A 441 -9.62 42.00 -20.30
C ILE A 441 -9.75 41.63 -21.77
N ASN A 442 -10.94 41.81 -22.37
CA ASN A 442 -11.24 41.21 -23.67
C ASN A 442 -10.36 41.76 -24.81
N GLN A 443 -9.74 42.93 -24.63
CA GLN A 443 -8.78 43.54 -25.56
C GLN A 443 -7.31 43.48 -25.08
N ALA A 444 -7.07 43.03 -23.85
CA ALA A 444 -5.74 42.99 -23.25
C ALA A 444 -4.78 42.13 -24.07
N LYS A 445 -3.53 42.57 -24.18
CA LYS A 445 -2.44 41.84 -24.84
C LYS A 445 -1.32 41.60 -23.85
N VAL A 446 -1.38 40.47 -23.17
CA VAL A 446 -0.37 40.04 -22.20
C VAL A 446 0.55 39.00 -22.84
N SER A 447 1.86 39.06 -22.56
CA SER A 447 2.79 37.99 -22.96
C SER A 447 3.89 37.79 -21.93
N THR A 448 4.06 36.54 -21.52
CA THR A 448 5.07 36.06 -20.57
C THR A 448 5.96 34.98 -21.19
N ILE A 449 6.11 35.00 -22.52
CA ILE A 449 6.93 34.02 -23.25
C ILE A 449 8.37 34.03 -22.73
N ALA A 450 8.96 32.85 -22.59
CA ALA A 450 10.40 32.68 -22.47
C ALA A 450 10.92 31.83 -23.63
N THR A 451 11.91 32.33 -24.35
CA THR A 451 12.51 31.60 -25.48
C THR A 451 13.42 30.46 -25.00
N ALA A 452 14.09 30.65 -23.86
CA ALA A 452 15.09 29.75 -23.31
C ALA A 452 14.70 29.17 -21.93
N GLY A 453 13.41 29.23 -21.57
CA GLY A 453 12.86 28.77 -20.30
C GLY A 453 11.38 28.44 -20.42
N SER A 454 10.69 28.33 -19.28
CA SER A 454 9.26 28.06 -19.26
C SER A 454 8.46 29.34 -19.45
N THR A 455 7.40 29.31 -20.25
CA THR A 455 6.42 30.41 -20.34
C THR A 455 5.90 30.77 -18.95
N GLY A 456 5.79 32.05 -18.66
CA GLY A 456 5.32 32.54 -17.36
C GLY A 456 3.80 32.50 -17.21
N LEU A 457 3.28 33.20 -16.22
CA LEU A 457 1.87 33.12 -15.80
C LEU A 457 1.12 34.45 -16.02
N TRP A 458 -0.13 34.35 -16.45
CA TRP A 458 -1.14 35.38 -16.29
C TRP A 458 -2.29 34.89 -15.41
N LEU A 459 -2.45 35.50 -14.23
CA LEU A 459 -3.53 35.25 -13.27
C LEU A 459 -4.67 36.25 -13.49
N LEU A 460 -5.90 35.73 -13.57
CA LEU A 460 -7.15 36.49 -13.51
C LEU A 460 -7.88 36.08 -12.23
N ASP A 461 -8.17 37.01 -11.31
CA ASP A 461 -8.86 36.70 -10.05
C ASP A 461 -10.04 37.65 -9.72
N PRO A 462 -11.13 37.66 -10.53
CA PRO A 462 -12.32 38.44 -10.24
C PRO A 462 -13.36 37.71 -9.36
N GLY A 463 -14.59 38.25 -9.25
CA GLY A 463 -15.74 37.54 -8.66
C GLY A 463 -16.23 36.36 -9.52
N ASN A 464 -17.55 36.20 -9.68
CA ASN A 464 -18.10 35.21 -10.62
C ASN A 464 -17.57 35.44 -12.04
N ILE A 465 -17.30 34.35 -12.77
CA ILE A 465 -16.78 34.39 -14.14
C ILE A 465 -17.67 33.60 -15.08
N ASN A 466 -18.02 34.22 -16.21
CA ASN A 466 -18.63 33.55 -17.35
C ASN A 466 -17.69 33.66 -18.56
N ILE A 467 -17.29 32.54 -19.14
CA ILE A 467 -16.63 32.52 -20.45
C ILE A 467 -17.72 32.41 -21.52
N THR A 468 -17.95 33.48 -22.27
CA THR A 468 -19.14 33.68 -23.10
C THR A 468 -18.87 34.62 -24.27
N ASP A 469 -19.57 34.44 -25.40
CA ASP A 469 -19.50 35.34 -26.56
C ASP A 469 -20.11 36.73 -26.30
N SER A 470 -20.74 36.94 -25.14
CA SER A 470 -21.24 38.26 -24.69
C SER A 470 -20.15 39.19 -24.16
N GLY A 471 -18.91 38.71 -23.99
CA GLY A 471 -17.79 39.55 -23.55
C GLY A 471 -17.61 40.77 -24.46
N THR A 472 -17.79 41.97 -23.92
CA THR A 472 -17.82 43.22 -24.69
C THR A 472 -16.43 43.64 -25.14
N THR A 473 -16.27 44.03 -26.42
CA THR A 473 -15.15 44.89 -26.83
C THR A 473 -15.52 46.33 -26.49
N ASP A 474 -14.99 46.83 -25.39
CA ASP A 474 -15.34 48.16 -24.87
C ASP A 474 -14.74 49.31 -25.69
N THR A 475 -15.27 50.51 -25.46
CA THR A 475 -14.72 51.77 -25.94
C THR A 475 -13.51 52.20 -25.09
N ASP A 476 -12.53 52.90 -25.67
CA ASP A 476 -11.31 53.41 -24.99
C ASP A 476 -11.65 54.56 -24.01
N SER A 477 -12.53 54.32 -23.06
CA SER A 477 -13.01 55.26 -22.05
C SER A 477 -13.34 54.54 -20.74
N LEU A 478 -13.33 55.26 -19.61
CA LEU A 478 -13.64 54.71 -18.29
C LEU A 478 -15.04 54.08 -18.29
N PRO A 479 -15.16 52.76 -18.03
CA PRO A 479 -16.44 52.08 -18.10
C PRO A 479 -17.27 52.31 -16.83
N SER A 480 -18.56 52.00 -16.94
CA SER A 480 -19.47 51.92 -15.80
C SER A 480 -20.15 50.56 -15.79
N PHE A 481 -19.98 49.80 -14.71
CA PHE A 481 -20.63 48.50 -14.54
C PHE A 481 -21.75 48.61 -13.49
N PRO A 482 -22.89 47.91 -13.67
CA PRO A 482 -23.84 47.72 -12.60
C PRO A 482 -23.16 47.05 -11.39
N VAL A 483 -23.46 47.53 -10.18
CA VAL A 483 -22.88 47.00 -8.93
C VAL A 483 -23.16 45.51 -8.81
N GLY A 484 -22.12 44.73 -8.50
CA GLY A 484 -22.22 43.29 -8.32
C GLY A 484 -22.39 42.49 -9.62
N SER A 485 -22.10 43.06 -10.80
CA SER A 485 -22.08 42.30 -12.05
C SER A 485 -21.04 41.16 -12.02
N ASP A 486 -21.26 40.14 -12.84
CA ASP A 486 -20.30 39.07 -13.08
C ASP A 486 -19.28 39.50 -14.14
N THR A 487 -18.13 38.82 -14.18
CA THR A 487 -17.10 39.04 -15.19
C THR A 487 -17.37 38.18 -16.41
N ASP A 488 -17.59 38.83 -17.57
CA ASP A 488 -17.73 38.16 -18.86
C ASP A 488 -16.42 38.24 -19.67
N ILE A 489 -15.79 37.08 -19.90
CA ILE A 489 -14.58 36.96 -20.72
C ILE A 489 -14.92 36.25 -22.03
N HIS A 490 -14.49 36.82 -23.15
CA HIS A 490 -14.67 36.22 -24.46
C HIS A 490 -13.69 35.05 -24.68
N PRO A 491 -14.10 33.91 -25.26
CA PRO A 491 -13.20 32.75 -25.45
C PRO A 491 -11.93 33.07 -26.25
N THR A 492 -12.03 33.95 -27.26
CA THR A 492 -10.85 34.37 -28.04
C THR A 492 -9.81 35.11 -27.20
N SER A 493 -10.21 35.79 -26.13
CA SER A 493 -9.29 36.46 -25.20
C SER A 493 -8.51 35.42 -24.39
N VAL A 494 -9.16 34.33 -23.96
CA VAL A 494 -8.49 33.18 -23.32
C VAL A 494 -7.52 32.51 -24.29
N VAL A 495 -7.95 32.25 -25.53
CA VAL A 495 -7.09 31.62 -26.56
C VAL A 495 -5.88 32.51 -26.91
N ASN A 496 -6.06 33.83 -27.02
CA ASN A 496 -4.97 34.76 -27.26
C ASN A 496 -3.99 34.83 -26.07
N ALA A 497 -4.51 34.78 -24.83
CA ALA A 497 -3.70 34.69 -23.62
C ALA A 497 -2.84 33.42 -23.63
N LEU A 498 -3.47 32.26 -23.86
CA LEU A 498 -2.79 30.97 -24.01
C LEU A 498 -1.80 30.96 -25.19
N GLY A 499 -1.95 31.83 -26.19
CA GLY A 499 -0.95 32.02 -27.24
C GLY A 499 0.41 32.50 -26.73
N SER A 500 0.50 33.05 -25.53
CA SER A 500 1.75 33.67 -25.04
C SER A 500 1.98 33.65 -23.53
N SER A 501 1.11 32.98 -22.77
CA SER A 501 1.17 32.82 -21.31
C SER A 501 0.51 31.50 -20.89
N ASN A 502 0.95 30.92 -19.77
CA ASN A 502 0.09 30.03 -19.00
C ASN A 502 -1.00 30.88 -18.33
N VAL A 503 -2.23 30.38 -18.23
CA VAL A 503 -3.37 31.17 -17.74
C VAL A 503 -4.02 30.47 -16.56
N ILE A 504 -4.16 31.20 -15.45
CA ILE A 504 -5.02 30.80 -14.34
C ILE A 504 -6.23 31.74 -14.35
N ILE A 505 -7.42 31.16 -14.48
CA ILE A 505 -8.69 31.85 -14.31
C ILE A 505 -9.27 31.41 -12.98
N GLN A 506 -9.16 32.27 -11.99
CA GLN A 506 -9.57 32.03 -10.62
C GLN A 506 -10.74 32.96 -10.27
N THR A 507 -11.72 32.48 -9.53
CA THR A 507 -12.66 33.36 -8.83
C THR A 507 -12.16 33.62 -7.42
N GLY A 508 -12.48 34.76 -6.83
CA GLY A 508 -12.20 35.03 -5.42
C GLY A 508 -12.72 33.92 -4.50
N SER A 509 -12.16 33.83 -3.29
CA SER A 509 -12.62 32.86 -2.28
C SER A 509 -14.08 33.13 -1.87
N GLY A 510 -14.89 32.07 -1.69
CA GLY A 510 -16.29 32.17 -1.27
C GLY A 510 -17.27 31.59 -2.28
N SER A 511 -18.53 32.08 -2.30
CA SER A 511 -19.62 31.57 -3.14
C SER A 511 -19.57 32.09 -4.58
N TYR A 512 -18.38 32.05 -5.22
CA TYR A 512 -18.20 32.49 -6.60
C TYR A 512 -18.03 31.30 -7.53
N ASN A 513 -18.77 31.33 -8.64
CA ASN A 513 -18.84 30.28 -9.64
C ASN A 513 -18.03 30.64 -10.89
N LEU A 514 -17.53 29.61 -11.58
CA LEU A 514 -16.91 29.73 -12.90
C LEU A 514 -17.72 28.92 -13.92
N THR A 515 -18.25 29.59 -14.94
CA THR A 515 -19.08 28.96 -15.98
C THR A 515 -18.44 29.13 -17.35
N ILE A 516 -18.22 28.02 -18.07
CA ILE A 516 -17.83 28.02 -19.48
C ILE A 516 -19.08 27.84 -20.34
N SER A 517 -19.60 28.94 -20.91
CA SER A 517 -20.80 28.94 -21.75
C SER A 517 -20.50 28.91 -23.25
N SER A 518 -19.32 29.36 -23.68
CA SER A 518 -18.84 29.31 -25.06
C SER A 518 -17.51 28.55 -25.16
N ALA A 519 -17.26 27.91 -26.31
CA ALA A 519 -16.15 26.98 -26.46
C ALA A 519 -14.77 27.67 -26.45
N ILE A 520 -13.80 27.06 -25.78
CA ILE A 520 -12.39 27.44 -25.80
C ILE A 520 -11.65 26.42 -26.67
N SER A 521 -10.92 26.89 -27.68
CA SER A 521 -10.15 26.00 -28.58
C SER A 521 -8.77 26.58 -28.85
N TYR A 522 -7.77 25.97 -28.23
CA TYR A 522 -6.37 26.34 -28.27
C TYR A 522 -5.53 25.11 -28.66
N SER A 523 -4.65 25.26 -29.64
CA SER A 523 -3.87 24.15 -30.21
C SER A 523 -2.38 24.18 -29.84
N GLY A 524 -1.99 24.98 -28.85
CA GLY A 524 -0.59 25.10 -28.41
C GLY A 524 -0.30 24.21 -27.21
N SER A 525 0.67 24.62 -26.38
CA SER A 525 1.17 23.84 -25.25
C SER A 525 1.16 24.58 -23.91
N ASN A 526 0.64 25.82 -23.86
CA ASN A 526 0.48 26.52 -22.59
C ASN A 526 -0.74 25.98 -21.84
N ASN A 527 -0.65 26.02 -20.51
CA ASN A 527 -1.60 25.39 -19.61
C ASN A 527 -2.75 26.35 -19.25
N LEU A 528 -3.94 25.77 -19.05
CA LEU A 528 -5.11 26.45 -18.53
C LEU A 528 -5.49 25.85 -17.17
N THR A 529 -5.59 26.69 -16.16
CA THR A 529 -6.16 26.32 -14.85
C THR A 529 -7.44 27.11 -14.62
N LEU A 530 -8.50 26.41 -14.21
CA LEU A 530 -9.78 26.98 -13.83
C LEU A 530 -10.00 26.73 -12.34
N GLU A 531 -10.17 27.80 -11.56
CA GLU A 531 -10.34 27.69 -10.11
C GLU A 531 -11.58 28.47 -9.67
N ALA A 532 -12.49 27.81 -8.95
CA ALA A 532 -13.67 28.45 -8.40
C ALA A 532 -13.81 28.22 -6.90
N GLY A 533 -14.25 29.24 -6.17
CA GLY A 533 -14.54 29.14 -4.73
C GLY A 533 -15.77 28.26 -4.45
N GLN A 534 -16.70 28.20 -5.40
CA GLN A 534 -17.87 27.32 -5.40
C GLN A 534 -17.83 26.41 -6.63
N ASP A 535 -18.79 26.47 -7.54
CA ASP A 535 -18.98 25.48 -8.58
C ASP A 535 -18.22 25.86 -9.87
N VAL A 536 -17.76 24.82 -10.58
CA VAL A 536 -17.28 24.92 -11.96
C VAL A 536 -18.27 24.23 -12.89
N LEU A 537 -18.83 25.00 -13.85
CA LEU A 537 -19.79 24.50 -14.83
C LEU A 537 -19.21 24.57 -16.24
N ILE A 538 -18.94 23.43 -16.85
CA ILE A 538 -18.48 23.34 -18.25
C ILE A 538 -19.67 23.04 -19.16
N ASN A 539 -20.29 24.07 -19.74
CA ASN A 539 -21.44 23.93 -20.65
C ASN A 539 -21.04 23.92 -22.14
N SER A 540 -19.80 24.28 -22.46
CA SER A 540 -19.24 24.30 -23.81
C SER A 540 -17.84 23.69 -23.83
N ALA A 541 -17.43 23.18 -24.99
CA ALA A 541 -16.20 22.40 -25.12
C ALA A 541 -14.95 23.21 -24.78
N VAL A 542 -13.98 22.56 -24.13
CA VAL A 542 -12.66 23.13 -23.84
C VAL A 542 -11.60 22.21 -24.44
N ASP A 543 -10.90 22.69 -25.45
CA ASP A 543 -9.77 22.01 -26.11
C ASP A 543 -8.51 22.86 -25.92
N ILE A 544 -7.54 22.34 -25.17
CA ILE A 544 -6.25 22.99 -24.87
C ILE A 544 -5.11 22.33 -25.67
N GLY A 545 -5.43 21.42 -26.59
CA GLY A 545 -4.46 20.79 -27.48
C GLY A 545 -3.40 20.02 -26.71
N SER A 546 -2.15 20.50 -26.77
CA SER A 546 -1.01 19.88 -26.08
C SER A 546 -0.71 20.52 -24.72
N GLY A 547 -1.52 21.46 -24.24
CA GLY A 547 -1.42 22.03 -22.90
C GLY A 547 -2.23 21.24 -21.87
N ASP A 548 -1.88 21.40 -20.60
CA ASP A 548 -2.59 20.77 -19.50
C ASP A 548 -3.84 21.57 -19.11
N LEU A 549 -4.89 20.86 -18.72
CA LEU A 549 -6.12 21.43 -18.15
C LEU A 549 -6.23 21.01 -16.68
N THR A 550 -6.22 21.99 -15.79
CA THR A 550 -6.45 21.79 -14.35
C THR A 550 -7.73 22.48 -13.92
N ILE A 551 -8.55 21.80 -13.12
CA ILE A 551 -9.78 22.34 -12.56
C ILE A 551 -9.76 22.17 -11.03
N THR A 552 -9.97 23.25 -10.31
CA THR A 552 -10.14 23.25 -8.85
C THR A 552 -11.50 23.86 -8.52
N SER A 553 -12.31 23.16 -7.72
CA SER A 553 -13.64 23.65 -7.32
C SER A 553 -13.85 23.46 -5.82
N GLY A 554 -14.18 24.54 -5.11
CA GLY A 554 -14.57 24.49 -3.70
C GLY A 554 -16.00 23.95 -3.47
N GLY A 555 -16.80 23.86 -4.54
CA GLY A 555 -18.12 23.23 -4.60
C GLY A 555 -18.10 22.04 -5.56
N ASN A 556 -19.05 22.01 -6.50
CA ASN A 556 -19.23 20.91 -7.45
C ASN A 556 -18.59 21.19 -8.82
N LEU A 557 -18.20 20.13 -9.52
CA LEU A 557 -17.80 20.18 -10.93
C LEU A 557 -18.85 19.48 -11.80
N THR A 558 -19.42 20.20 -12.78
CA THR A 558 -20.29 19.61 -13.80
C THR A 558 -19.68 19.76 -15.19
N VAL A 559 -19.41 18.64 -15.87
CA VAL A 559 -18.87 18.58 -17.23
C VAL A 559 -19.98 18.20 -18.21
N SER A 560 -20.57 19.20 -18.88
CA SER A 560 -21.67 19.07 -19.83
C SER A 560 -21.25 19.28 -21.30
N ALA A 561 -19.94 19.34 -21.57
CA ALA A 561 -19.36 19.37 -22.91
C ALA A 561 -17.96 18.73 -22.92
N ASP A 562 -17.44 18.42 -24.11
CA ASP A 562 -16.17 17.70 -24.27
C ASP A 562 -14.96 18.49 -23.77
N LEU A 563 -14.04 17.80 -23.09
CA LEU A 563 -12.76 18.32 -22.62
C LEU A 563 -11.60 17.59 -23.33
N ASN A 564 -10.67 18.35 -23.91
CA ASN A 564 -9.47 17.82 -24.56
C ASN A 564 -8.22 18.56 -24.05
N SER A 565 -7.21 17.81 -23.61
CA SER A 565 -5.94 18.36 -23.10
C SER A 565 -4.80 17.34 -23.19
N ALA A 566 -3.56 17.75 -22.90
CA ALA A 566 -2.44 16.83 -22.75
C ALA A 566 -2.51 16.03 -21.44
N THR A 567 -2.84 16.69 -20.34
CA THR A 567 -3.14 16.10 -19.03
C THR A 567 -4.42 16.73 -18.50
N PHE A 568 -5.23 15.95 -17.78
CA PHE A 568 -6.41 16.45 -17.10
C PHE A 568 -6.34 16.16 -15.61
N LEU A 569 -6.50 17.20 -14.80
CA LEU A 569 -6.59 17.10 -13.35
C LEU A 569 -7.80 17.89 -12.85
N ALA A 570 -8.67 17.24 -12.08
CA ALA A 570 -9.74 17.90 -11.34
C ALA A 570 -9.62 17.58 -9.84
N THR A 571 -9.63 18.61 -8.99
CA THR A 571 -9.73 18.50 -7.52
C THR A 571 -10.97 19.25 -7.05
N VAL A 572 -11.90 18.56 -6.41
CA VAL A 572 -13.26 19.06 -6.20
C VAL A 572 -13.73 18.73 -4.78
N SER A 573 -14.10 19.76 -4.01
CA SER A 573 -14.56 19.60 -2.62
C SER A 573 -16.02 19.13 -2.48
N GLY A 574 -16.77 19.11 -3.57
CA GLY A 574 -18.13 18.60 -3.66
C GLY A 574 -18.25 17.40 -4.61
N ASP A 575 -19.40 17.31 -5.27
CA ASP A 575 -19.70 16.25 -6.23
C ASP A 575 -19.09 16.56 -7.61
N VAL A 576 -18.79 15.50 -8.36
CA VAL A 576 -18.36 15.58 -9.75
C VAL A 576 -19.33 14.83 -10.65
N ALA A 577 -19.85 15.50 -11.68
CA ALA A 577 -20.69 14.90 -12.70
C ALA A 577 -20.06 15.06 -14.09
N ILE A 578 -19.64 13.94 -14.69
CA ILE A 578 -19.03 13.90 -16.03
C ILE A 578 -20.05 13.39 -17.04
N ASN A 579 -20.72 14.32 -17.73
CA ASN A 579 -21.78 14.01 -18.69
C ASN A 579 -21.28 13.97 -20.16
N ASN A 580 -20.07 14.45 -20.44
CA ASN A 580 -19.45 14.44 -21.77
C ASN A 580 -17.99 13.98 -21.73
N ALA A 581 -17.40 13.75 -22.90
CA ALA A 581 -16.14 13.04 -23.00
C ALA A 581 -14.97 13.87 -22.45
N ILE A 582 -14.01 13.20 -21.82
CA ILE A 582 -12.73 13.80 -21.40
C ILE A 582 -11.61 13.01 -22.05
N ASN A 583 -10.74 13.70 -22.79
CA ASN A 583 -9.58 13.13 -23.46
C ASN A 583 -8.29 13.83 -23.03
N SER A 584 -7.40 13.10 -22.35
CA SER A 584 -6.14 13.64 -21.81
C SER A 584 -4.91 13.19 -22.59
N GLY A 585 -4.93 13.24 -23.93
CA GLY A 585 -3.76 13.06 -24.79
C GLY A 585 -2.85 11.88 -24.38
N SER A 586 -1.58 12.14 -24.09
CA SER A 586 -0.62 11.17 -23.54
C SER A 586 -0.38 11.29 -22.04
N GLY A 587 -0.94 12.32 -21.38
CA GLY A 587 -0.86 12.55 -19.95
C GLY A 587 -1.91 11.78 -19.17
N THR A 588 -1.94 11.98 -17.86
CA THR A 588 -2.91 11.33 -16.97
C THR A 588 -4.27 12.02 -17.01
N LEU A 589 -5.31 11.28 -16.66
CA LEU A 589 -6.65 11.80 -16.38
C LEU A 589 -6.95 11.50 -14.91
N THR A 590 -6.94 12.53 -14.07
CA THR A 590 -7.16 12.40 -12.63
C THR A 590 -8.37 13.22 -12.20
N VAL A 591 -9.28 12.60 -11.46
CA VAL A 591 -10.42 13.28 -10.84
C VAL A 591 -10.47 12.88 -9.38
N ASP A 592 -10.42 13.88 -8.53
CA ASP A 592 -10.38 13.77 -7.09
C ASP A 592 -11.59 14.52 -6.52
N ALA A 593 -12.64 13.78 -6.16
CA ALA A 593 -13.85 14.30 -5.54
C ALA A 593 -13.87 13.98 -4.05
N ASP A 594 -14.17 14.98 -3.23
CA ASP A 594 -14.39 14.79 -1.79
C ASP A 594 -15.74 14.11 -1.51
N ASN A 595 -16.71 14.24 -2.43
CA ASN A 595 -17.99 13.52 -2.39
C ASN A 595 -18.13 12.56 -3.58
N ASP A 596 -19.30 12.49 -4.20
CA ASP A 596 -19.64 11.49 -5.23
C ASP A 596 -19.07 11.87 -6.59
N LEU A 597 -18.66 10.86 -7.37
CA LEU A 597 -18.21 10.99 -8.75
C LEU A 597 -19.10 10.18 -9.68
N THR A 598 -19.93 10.88 -10.47
CA THR A 598 -20.75 10.25 -11.52
C THR A 598 -20.04 10.33 -12.87
N VAL A 599 -19.78 9.19 -13.50
CA VAL A 599 -19.19 9.07 -14.83
C VAL A 599 -20.24 8.59 -15.83
N GLY A 600 -20.72 9.50 -16.68
CA GLY A 600 -21.74 9.24 -17.71
C GLY A 600 -21.21 9.17 -19.14
N ALA A 601 -19.94 9.52 -19.37
CA ALA A 601 -19.36 9.64 -20.70
C ALA A 601 -17.93 9.07 -20.79
N ASN A 602 -17.40 9.01 -22.01
CA ASN A 602 -16.14 8.37 -22.31
C ASN A 602 -14.95 9.11 -21.67
N LEU A 603 -14.03 8.36 -21.07
CA LEU A 603 -12.78 8.88 -20.52
C LEU A 603 -11.60 8.21 -21.22
N THR A 604 -10.76 8.99 -21.88
CA THR A 604 -9.70 8.45 -22.74
C THR A 604 -8.34 9.08 -22.48
N THR A 605 -7.30 8.25 -22.45
CA THR A 605 -5.90 8.67 -22.53
C THR A 605 -5.09 7.65 -23.32
N SER A 606 -4.00 8.07 -23.95
CA SER A 606 -2.99 7.15 -24.53
C SER A 606 -1.86 6.80 -23.55
N ASN A 607 -1.91 7.31 -22.32
CA ASN A 607 -0.93 7.03 -21.28
C ASN A 607 -0.87 5.52 -20.96
N THR A 608 0.35 4.97 -20.91
CA THR A 608 0.63 3.54 -20.67
C THR A 608 1.08 3.25 -19.24
N GLY A 609 1.05 4.26 -18.36
CA GLY A 609 1.47 4.17 -16.98
C GLY A 609 0.41 3.63 -16.03
N ASN A 610 0.87 3.36 -14.80
CA ASN A 610 0.09 2.80 -13.70
C ASN A 610 -0.96 3.74 -13.11
N SER A 611 -0.89 5.03 -13.43
CA SER A 611 -1.83 6.08 -13.03
C SER A 611 -2.42 6.78 -14.26
N ALA A 612 -2.59 6.06 -15.36
CA ALA A 612 -3.10 6.63 -16.61
C ALA A 612 -4.48 7.29 -16.40
N ILE A 613 -5.38 6.60 -15.69
CA ILE A 613 -6.63 7.19 -15.21
C ILE A 613 -6.79 6.88 -13.72
N VAL A 614 -7.04 7.90 -12.90
CA VAL A 614 -7.33 7.75 -11.47
C VAL A 614 -8.59 8.55 -11.14
N LEU A 615 -9.62 7.85 -10.67
CA LEU A 615 -10.89 8.44 -10.30
C LEU A 615 -11.15 8.14 -8.83
N THR A 616 -11.20 9.18 -8.00
CA THR A 616 -11.38 9.10 -6.56
C THR A 616 -12.69 9.78 -6.20
N ALA A 617 -13.55 9.08 -5.46
CA ALA A 617 -14.70 9.65 -4.77
C ALA A 617 -14.51 9.48 -3.27
N GLY A 618 -14.90 10.45 -2.44
CA GLY A 618 -14.63 10.44 -1.00
C GLY A 618 -13.14 10.55 -0.66
N LYS A 619 -12.39 11.40 -1.36
CA LYS A 619 -10.93 11.52 -1.20
C LYS A 619 -10.47 11.74 0.24
N ASN A 620 -11.28 12.34 1.10
CA ASN A 620 -10.93 12.61 2.50
C ASN A 620 -11.43 11.54 3.48
N ASP A 621 -12.11 10.49 2.98
CA ASP A 621 -12.65 9.41 3.80
C ASP A 621 -11.63 8.26 3.93
N ALA A 622 -11.45 7.77 5.15
CA ALA A 622 -10.50 6.70 5.44
C ALA A 622 -11.04 5.31 5.05
N ALA A 623 -10.13 4.38 4.76
CA ALA A 623 -10.38 2.95 4.63
C ALA A 623 -11.24 2.43 5.80
N GLY A 624 -12.23 1.60 5.47
CA GLY A 624 -13.30 1.16 6.37
C GLY A 624 -14.58 2.00 6.30
N THR A 625 -14.55 3.18 5.67
CA THR A 625 -15.74 4.07 5.55
C THR A 625 -16.51 3.77 4.27
N SER A 626 -17.60 3.01 4.38
CA SER A 626 -18.43 2.61 3.22
C SER A 626 -19.41 3.69 2.76
N SER A 627 -19.77 4.63 3.63
CA SER A 627 -20.74 5.70 3.35
C SER A 627 -20.09 6.94 2.76
N GLY A 628 -20.79 7.61 1.85
CA GLY A 628 -20.29 8.83 1.19
C GLY A 628 -19.23 8.52 0.14
N GLY A 629 -19.11 9.40 -0.86
CA GLY A 629 -18.03 9.35 -1.84
C GLY A 629 -18.02 8.11 -2.72
N GLN A 630 -18.99 8.00 -3.63
CA GLN A 630 -19.15 6.86 -4.53
C GLN A 630 -18.79 7.20 -5.98
N VAL A 631 -18.08 6.29 -6.64
CA VAL A 631 -17.92 6.28 -8.09
C VAL A 631 -19.11 5.57 -8.71
N MET A 632 -20.00 6.35 -9.33
CA MET A 632 -21.20 5.86 -10.00
C MET A 632 -21.03 5.92 -11.52
N ILE A 633 -21.31 4.81 -12.20
CA ILE A 633 -21.29 4.73 -13.66
C ILE A 633 -22.72 4.87 -14.16
N SER A 634 -22.98 5.97 -14.88
CA SER A 634 -24.26 6.18 -15.56
C SER A 634 -24.12 5.85 -17.06
N GLY A 635 -25.13 5.24 -17.65
CA GLY A 635 -25.08 4.83 -19.06
C GLY A 635 -24.10 3.68 -19.34
N SER A 636 -23.23 3.83 -20.35
CA SER A 636 -22.27 2.79 -20.76
C SER A 636 -20.98 3.40 -21.34
N PRO A 637 -20.24 4.17 -20.54
CA PRO A 637 -19.05 4.88 -21.02
C PRO A 637 -17.92 3.90 -21.38
N THR A 638 -17.16 4.23 -22.42
CA THR A 638 -15.88 3.59 -22.69
C THR A 638 -14.78 4.33 -21.93
N ILE A 639 -14.14 3.64 -20.98
CA ILE A 639 -12.95 4.13 -20.28
C ILE A 639 -11.74 3.37 -20.81
N SER A 640 -10.79 4.08 -21.42
CA SER A 640 -9.65 3.49 -22.11
C SER A 640 -8.33 4.22 -21.88
N THR A 641 -7.26 3.45 -21.75
CA THR A 641 -5.88 3.92 -21.60
C THR A 641 -5.02 3.50 -22.80
N GLY A 642 -3.74 3.87 -22.81
CA GLY A 642 -2.75 3.21 -23.67
C GLY A 642 -2.63 1.71 -23.36
N GLY A 643 -2.01 0.94 -24.25
CA GLY A 643 -2.05 -0.54 -24.23
C GLY A 643 -1.59 -1.23 -22.93
N SER A 644 -0.79 -0.56 -22.09
CA SER A 644 -0.37 -1.05 -20.77
C SER A 644 -0.85 -0.18 -19.60
N GLY A 645 -1.71 0.80 -19.86
CA GLY A 645 -2.20 1.70 -18.84
C GLY A 645 -3.15 1.03 -17.85
N ARG A 646 -3.27 1.64 -16.67
CA ARG A 646 -4.23 1.26 -15.64
C ARG A 646 -5.23 2.38 -15.38
N THR A 647 -6.49 1.98 -15.21
CA THR A 647 -7.54 2.79 -14.61
C THR A 647 -7.78 2.31 -13.19
N THR A 648 -7.70 3.22 -12.22
CA THR A 648 -8.03 2.94 -10.81
C THR A 648 -9.24 3.77 -10.41
N PHE A 649 -10.27 3.11 -9.88
CA PHE A 649 -11.40 3.75 -9.22
C PHE A 649 -11.24 3.54 -7.71
N LEU A 650 -11.14 4.62 -6.94
CA LEU A 650 -11.22 4.59 -5.49
C LEU A 650 -12.62 5.07 -5.08
N THR A 651 -13.34 4.24 -4.32
CA THR A 651 -14.77 4.42 -4.07
C THR A 651 -15.17 3.90 -2.68
N GLY A 652 -16.37 4.25 -2.19
CA GLY A 652 -16.85 3.87 -0.87
C GLY A 652 -17.33 2.41 -0.75
N SER A 653 -18.52 2.10 -1.27
CA SER A 653 -19.20 0.79 -1.10
C SER A 653 -19.54 0.11 -2.43
N VAL A 654 -19.62 -1.22 -2.44
CA VAL A 654 -20.06 -1.99 -3.62
C VAL A 654 -21.52 -1.69 -3.95
N SER A 655 -22.38 -1.55 -2.94
CA SER A 655 -23.83 -1.33 -3.16
C SER A 655 -24.13 0.00 -3.82
N ASP A 656 -23.39 1.05 -3.44
CA ASP A 656 -23.73 2.42 -3.84
C ASP A 656 -22.86 2.91 -5.01
N SER A 657 -21.74 2.23 -5.32
CA SER A 657 -20.93 2.45 -6.53
C SER A 657 -21.60 1.85 -7.78
N THR A 658 -22.82 2.32 -8.07
CA THR A 658 -23.70 1.71 -9.09
C THR A 658 -23.03 1.63 -10.46
N GLY A 659 -23.19 0.50 -11.15
CA GLY A 659 -22.63 0.25 -12.50
C GLY A 659 -21.12 -0.02 -12.55
N LEU A 660 -20.36 0.25 -11.48
CA LEU A 660 -18.90 0.08 -11.45
C LEU A 660 -18.48 -1.39 -11.62
N THR A 661 -19.13 -2.31 -10.92
CA THR A 661 -18.90 -3.76 -11.05
C THR A 661 -19.06 -4.24 -12.48
N THR A 662 -20.07 -3.74 -13.20
CA THR A 662 -20.33 -4.08 -14.60
C THR A 662 -19.22 -3.53 -15.51
N LEU A 663 -18.75 -2.30 -15.26
CA LEU A 663 -17.71 -1.65 -16.07
C LEU A 663 -16.33 -2.31 -15.91
N VAL A 664 -15.97 -2.68 -14.68
CA VAL A 664 -14.73 -3.41 -14.37
C VAL A 664 -14.81 -4.86 -14.87
N GLY A 665 -16.01 -5.46 -14.77
CA GLY A 665 -16.30 -6.84 -15.10
C GLY A 665 -16.29 -7.73 -13.85
N SER A 666 -17.45 -8.25 -13.48
CA SER A 666 -17.59 -9.18 -12.36
C SER A 666 -16.74 -10.45 -12.58
N GLY A 667 -16.09 -10.94 -11.51
CA GLY A 667 -15.25 -12.15 -11.54
C GLY A 667 -13.91 -12.01 -12.24
N THR A 668 -13.47 -10.78 -12.56
CA THR A 668 -12.18 -10.52 -13.20
C THR A 668 -10.98 -10.57 -12.24
N GLY A 669 -11.21 -10.62 -10.92
CA GLY A 669 -10.17 -10.51 -9.90
C GLY A 669 -9.57 -9.10 -9.77
N ARG A 670 -10.27 -8.07 -10.25
CA ARG A 670 -9.81 -6.67 -10.28
C ARG A 670 -10.47 -5.78 -9.23
N PHE A 671 -11.05 -6.38 -8.20
CA PHE A 671 -11.65 -5.69 -7.06
C PHE A 671 -10.73 -5.81 -5.84
N ARG A 672 -10.58 -4.72 -5.10
CA ARG A 672 -9.86 -4.66 -3.81
C ARG A 672 -10.73 -3.94 -2.78
N TYR A 673 -10.49 -4.22 -1.51
CA TYR A 673 -11.32 -3.73 -0.42
C TYR A 673 -10.47 -3.14 0.71
N HIS A 674 -11.15 -2.48 1.64
CA HIS A 674 -10.58 -1.86 2.83
C HIS A 674 -9.38 -0.94 2.55
N SER A 675 -9.37 -0.22 1.43
CA SER A 675 -8.21 0.60 1.05
C SER A 675 -8.67 1.98 0.54
N ASP A 676 -7.79 2.96 0.70
CA ASP A 676 -7.96 4.34 0.22
C ASP A 676 -6.68 4.80 -0.51
N GLU A 677 -6.58 6.07 -0.89
CA GLU A 677 -5.42 6.61 -1.62
C GLU A 677 -4.14 6.69 -0.78
N THR A 678 -4.25 6.64 0.54
CA THR A 678 -3.12 6.69 1.48
C THR A 678 -2.81 5.33 2.14
N THR A 679 -3.79 4.43 2.21
CA THR A 679 -3.76 3.17 2.94
C THR A 679 -4.06 1.99 2.02
N THR A 680 -3.10 1.09 1.86
CA THR A 680 -3.25 -0.14 1.07
C THR A 680 -3.32 -1.37 1.99
N ASN A 681 -4.50 -2.00 2.08
CA ASN A 681 -4.75 -3.19 2.91
C ASN A 681 -4.94 -4.48 2.09
N TYR A 682 -4.53 -4.47 0.82
CA TYR A 682 -4.45 -5.65 -0.03
C TYR A 682 -3.00 -5.96 -0.39
N THR A 683 -2.70 -7.21 -0.72
CA THR A 683 -1.35 -7.65 -1.13
C THR A 683 -1.31 -8.15 -2.58
N THR A 684 -2.43 -8.56 -3.16
CA THR A 684 -2.49 -8.94 -4.58
C THR A 684 -2.25 -7.72 -5.46
N ALA A 685 -1.12 -7.71 -6.17
CA ALA A 685 -0.67 -6.57 -6.98
C ALA A 685 -1.69 -6.15 -8.04
N LEU A 686 -1.68 -4.86 -8.38
CA LEU A 686 -2.46 -4.31 -9.48
C LEU A 686 -1.63 -4.32 -10.76
N SER A 687 -2.20 -4.78 -11.86
CA SER A 687 -1.58 -4.81 -13.19
C SER A 687 -2.25 -3.82 -14.16
N THR A 688 -2.27 -4.11 -15.46
CA THR A 688 -2.93 -3.28 -16.48
C THR A 688 -4.44 -3.55 -16.51
N GLY A 689 -5.23 -2.55 -16.95
CA GLY A 689 -6.68 -2.63 -17.01
C GLY A 689 -7.40 -1.82 -15.93
N LYS A 690 -8.68 -2.14 -15.68
CA LYS A 690 -9.57 -1.38 -14.80
C LYS A 690 -9.69 -2.04 -13.44
N TYR A 691 -9.37 -1.33 -12.37
CA TYR A 691 -9.46 -1.82 -10.99
C TYR A 691 -10.36 -0.93 -10.16
N ALA A 692 -11.26 -1.52 -9.37
CA ALA A 692 -12.02 -0.82 -8.36
C ALA A 692 -11.48 -1.19 -6.97
N ILE A 693 -11.19 -0.17 -6.18
CA ILE A 693 -10.68 -0.25 -4.82
C ILE A 693 -11.72 0.39 -3.93
N TYR A 694 -12.36 -0.42 -3.08
CA TYR A 694 -13.39 0.03 -2.18
C TYR A 694 -12.81 0.34 -0.80
N ARG A 695 -13.28 1.43 -0.18
CA ARG A 695 -13.01 1.72 1.24
C ARG A 695 -13.72 0.73 2.14
N GLU A 696 -14.91 0.24 1.78
CA GLU A 696 -15.60 -0.76 2.59
C GLU A 696 -14.76 -2.03 2.76
N GLN A 697 -14.95 -2.71 3.89
CA GLN A 697 -14.36 -4.01 4.16
C GLN A 697 -15.46 -5.06 4.23
N PRO A 698 -15.73 -5.79 3.14
CA PRO A 698 -16.69 -6.87 3.17
C PRO A 698 -16.18 -8.00 4.08
N THR A 699 -17.11 -8.61 4.80
CA THR A 699 -16.83 -9.81 5.58
C THR A 699 -17.12 -11.04 4.73
N THR A 700 -16.25 -12.05 4.82
CA THR A 700 -16.43 -13.36 4.18
C THR A 700 -16.17 -14.48 5.18
N THR A 701 -16.79 -15.63 4.95
CA THR A 701 -16.56 -16.85 5.72
C THR A 701 -16.07 -17.96 4.80
N ILE A 702 -14.95 -18.58 5.17
CA ILE A 702 -14.42 -19.77 4.51
C ILE A 702 -14.93 -21.01 5.25
N THR A 703 -15.53 -21.94 4.50
CA THR A 703 -16.09 -23.18 5.02
C THR A 703 -15.54 -24.39 4.26
N PRO A 704 -14.82 -25.31 4.94
CA PRO A 704 -14.46 -26.59 4.35
C PRO A 704 -15.68 -27.54 4.33
N SER A 705 -15.73 -28.45 3.36
CA SER A 705 -16.77 -29.50 3.28
C SER A 705 -16.73 -30.47 4.46
N SER A 706 -15.58 -30.56 5.15
CA SER A 706 -15.44 -31.23 6.43
C SER A 706 -14.34 -30.56 7.27
N THR A 707 -14.57 -30.43 8.58
CA THR A 707 -13.56 -29.98 9.55
C THR A 707 -12.76 -31.15 10.13
N THR A 708 -13.11 -32.39 9.79
CA THR A 708 -12.43 -33.60 10.25
C THR A 708 -12.30 -34.63 9.13
N ILE A 709 -11.09 -35.10 8.86
CA ILE A 709 -10.82 -36.23 7.96
C ILE A 709 -9.97 -37.28 8.68
N THR A 710 -9.81 -38.46 8.09
CA THR A 710 -8.86 -39.48 8.55
C THR A 710 -7.63 -39.48 7.64
N TYR A 711 -6.45 -39.82 8.15
CA TYR A 711 -5.23 -39.94 7.35
C TYR A 711 -5.46 -40.83 6.11
N GLY A 712 -5.12 -40.30 4.92
CA GLY A 712 -5.35 -40.95 3.63
C GLY A 712 -6.74 -40.74 3.00
N ASP A 713 -7.64 -39.99 3.62
CA ASP A 713 -8.87 -39.50 2.98
C ASP A 713 -8.54 -38.41 1.96
N SER A 714 -9.44 -38.19 0.99
CA SER A 714 -9.34 -37.07 0.04
C SER A 714 -9.41 -35.71 0.76
N THR A 715 -8.72 -34.71 0.22
CA THR A 715 -8.71 -33.35 0.77
C THR A 715 -10.13 -32.74 0.77
N PRO A 716 -10.55 -32.06 1.86
CA PRO A 716 -11.83 -31.36 1.87
C PRO A 716 -11.84 -30.26 0.81
N THR A 717 -12.93 -30.18 0.05
CA THR A 717 -13.19 -28.99 -0.78
C THR A 717 -13.47 -27.78 0.11
N ILE A 718 -13.04 -26.60 -0.32
CA ILE A 718 -13.23 -25.35 0.41
C ILE A 718 -14.18 -24.44 -0.38
N SER A 719 -15.10 -23.81 0.33
CA SER A 719 -16.04 -22.83 -0.22
C SER A 719 -15.97 -21.52 0.56
N ALA A 720 -16.37 -20.43 -0.08
CA ALA A 720 -16.53 -19.13 0.57
C ALA A 720 -17.92 -18.57 0.28
N SER A 721 -18.51 -17.88 1.26
CA SER A 721 -19.79 -17.17 1.15
C SER A 721 -19.58 -15.66 1.13
N ASP A 722 -20.59 -14.90 0.71
CA ASP A 722 -20.63 -13.43 0.84
C ASP A 722 -19.52 -12.67 0.07
N LEU A 723 -18.91 -13.35 -0.90
CA LEU A 723 -17.98 -12.73 -1.84
C LEU A 723 -18.69 -11.67 -2.68
N GLN A 724 -18.04 -10.54 -2.83
CA GLN A 724 -18.52 -9.40 -3.60
C GLN A 724 -18.02 -9.47 -5.04
N ASN A 725 -18.72 -8.77 -5.95
CA ASN A 725 -18.29 -8.55 -7.33
C ASN A 725 -17.95 -9.81 -8.15
N GLY A 726 -18.44 -10.99 -7.75
CA GLY A 726 -18.13 -12.27 -8.39
C GLY A 726 -16.70 -12.75 -8.15
N ASP A 727 -16.00 -12.20 -7.15
CA ASP A 727 -14.72 -12.71 -6.70
C ASP A 727 -14.84 -14.21 -6.37
N THR A 728 -13.77 -14.95 -6.61
CA THR A 728 -13.66 -16.36 -6.26
C THR A 728 -12.41 -16.61 -5.43
N LEU A 729 -12.30 -17.78 -4.82
CA LEU A 729 -11.11 -18.19 -4.07
C LEU A 729 -9.83 -18.23 -4.93
N THR A 730 -9.96 -18.31 -6.27
CA THR A 730 -8.81 -18.31 -7.20
C THR A 730 -8.40 -16.91 -7.65
N SER A 731 -9.23 -15.88 -7.41
CA SER A 731 -9.01 -14.51 -7.89
C SER A 731 -7.82 -13.78 -7.23
N SER A 732 -7.19 -14.36 -6.20
CA SER A 732 -6.17 -13.72 -5.37
C SER A 732 -4.77 -14.34 -5.43
N ILE A 733 -4.54 -15.35 -6.28
CA ILE A 733 -3.32 -16.17 -6.23
C ILE A 733 -2.39 -15.86 -7.39
N ASP A 734 -1.36 -15.06 -7.11
CA ASP A 734 -0.12 -15.09 -7.87
C ASP A 734 0.72 -16.27 -7.32
N SER A 735 0.78 -17.35 -8.09
CA SER A 735 1.76 -18.44 -7.99
C SER A 735 2.19 -18.92 -6.58
N ALA A 736 1.36 -19.71 -5.91
CA ALA A 736 1.84 -20.69 -4.93
C ALA A 736 1.28 -22.07 -5.29
N THR A 737 2.11 -22.87 -5.96
CA THR A 737 1.80 -24.23 -6.41
C THR A 737 1.42 -25.15 -5.25
N TYR A 738 0.26 -25.80 -5.34
CA TYR A 738 0.13 -27.20 -4.95
C TYR A 738 -0.38 -28.00 -6.15
N THR A 739 0.48 -28.86 -6.67
CA THR A 739 0.19 -29.69 -7.85
C THR A 739 -0.53 -30.95 -7.36
N ASP A 740 -1.86 -30.93 -7.32
CA ASP A 740 -2.62 -32.18 -7.24
C ASP A 740 -2.80 -32.78 -8.65
N HIS A 741 -2.39 -34.03 -8.81
CA HIS A 741 -2.53 -34.83 -10.03
C HIS A 741 -3.99 -35.29 -10.22
N GLY A 742 -4.94 -34.37 -10.31
CA GLY A 742 -6.34 -34.74 -10.25
C GLY A 742 -7.39 -33.72 -10.61
N GLY A 743 -7.09 -32.66 -11.36
CA GLY A 743 -8.10 -31.89 -12.11
C GLY A 743 -9.20 -31.20 -11.27
N GLY A 744 -8.82 -30.17 -10.51
CA GLY A 744 -9.76 -29.22 -9.91
C GLY A 744 -9.07 -28.37 -8.83
N THR A 745 -8.60 -27.17 -9.17
CA THR A 745 -7.82 -26.32 -8.26
C THR A 745 -8.65 -25.82 -7.07
N SER A 746 -8.48 -26.45 -5.90
CA SER A 746 -8.87 -25.89 -4.60
C SER A 746 -7.60 -25.61 -3.80
N TYR A 747 -7.39 -24.35 -3.44
CA TYR A 747 -6.18 -23.87 -2.79
C TYR A 747 -6.32 -23.91 -1.28
N LEU A 748 -5.58 -24.82 -0.65
CA LEU A 748 -5.37 -24.84 0.78
C LEU A 748 -3.88 -24.58 1.04
N ASP A 749 -3.53 -23.37 1.47
CA ASP A 749 -2.15 -23.09 1.92
C ASP A 749 -2.00 -23.60 3.35
N VAL A 750 -1.60 -24.87 3.46
CA VAL A 750 -1.17 -25.46 4.71
C VAL A 750 0.34 -25.32 4.81
N THR A 751 0.80 -24.27 5.48
CA THR A 751 2.20 -24.20 5.90
C THR A 751 2.42 -25.17 7.05
N GLY A 752 2.74 -26.42 6.70
CA GLY A 752 3.10 -27.46 7.66
C GLY A 752 2.78 -28.86 7.16
N ALA A 753 3.82 -29.60 6.77
CA ALA A 753 3.88 -31.06 6.79
C ALA A 753 2.79 -31.81 6.00
N ASN A 754 2.84 -31.69 4.67
CA ASN A 754 2.56 -32.85 3.83
C ASN A 754 3.71 -33.85 4.01
N ASP A 755 3.41 -35.14 3.98
CA ASP A 755 4.47 -36.11 3.70
C ASP A 755 4.96 -35.97 2.25
N ASP A 756 6.07 -36.64 1.90
CA ASP A 756 6.65 -36.58 0.55
C ASP A 756 5.69 -37.12 -0.54
N ASP A 757 4.56 -37.74 -0.15
CA ASP A 757 3.55 -38.34 -1.02
C ASP A 757 2.31 -37.43 -1.21
N GLY A 758 2.28 -36.24 -0.60
CA GLY A 758 1.22 -35.25 -0.75
C GLY A 758 -0.03 -35.51 0.09
N VAL A 759 0.07 -36.34 1.14
CA VAL A 759 -1.01 -36.61 2.08
C VAL A 759 -0.80 -35.79 3.37
N PHE A 760 -1.87 -35.22 3.90
CA PHE A 760 -1.85 -34.48 5.17
C PHE A 760 -1.60 -35.44 6.34
N GLN A 761 -0.55 -35.18 7.13
CA GLN A 761 -0.26 -35.91 8.37
C GLN A 761 -1.37 -35.73 9.42
N SER A 762 -1.40 -36.59 10.46
CA SER A 762 -2.39 -36.45 11.53
C SER A 762 -2.07 -35.24 12.41
N ALA A 763 -2.71 -34.11 12.16
CA ALA A 763 -2.54 -32.86 12.88
C ALA A 763 -3.79 -31.96 12.76
N GLY A 764 -3.74 -30.79 13.41
CA GLY A 764 -4.68 -29.69 13.15
C GLY A 764 -4.07 -28.70 12.16
N TYR A 765 -4.78 -28.42 11.07
CA TYR A 765 -4.35 -27.51 10.01
C TYR A 765 -5.25 -26.28 9.97
N ALA A 766 -4.67 -25.11 10.19
CA ALA A 766 -5.39 -23.85 10.07
C ALA A 766 -5.61 -23.51 8.59
N LEU A 767 -6.82 -23.07 8.26
CA LEU A 767 -7.10 -22.45 6.97
C LEU A 767 -6.44 -21.06 6.94
N THR A 768 -5.35 -20.90 6.19
CA THR A 768 -4.71 -19.58 5.98
C THR A 768 -5.27 -18.92 4.71
N GLU A 769 -5.54 -17.62 4.78
CA GLU A 769 -6.53 -16.98 3.92
C GLU A 769 -5.92 -16.24 2.73
N ASN A 770 -6.33 -16.63 1.53
CA ASN A 770 -5.98 -15.93 0.29
C ASN A 770 -6.94 -14.76 -0.04
N LEU A 771 -8.08 -14.62 0.65
CA LEU A 771 -9.04 -13.52 0.38
C LEU A 771 -8.68 -12.21 1.12
N ALA A 772 -7.97 -12.30 2.24
CA ALA A 772 -7.36 -11.14 2.90
C ALA A 772 -6.38 -10.41 1.97
N ALA A 773 -5.76 -11.12 1.00
CA ALA A 773 -4.91 -10.53 -0.02
C ALA A 773 -5.65 -9.56 -0.97
N LEU A 774 -6.99 -9.65 -1.06
CA LEU A 774 -7.85 -8.69 -1.75
C LEU A 774 -8.40 -7.59 -0.83
N GLY A 775 -8.20 -7.69 0.49
CA GLY A 775 -8.68 -6.73 1.49
C GLY A 775 -9.98 -7.12 2.21
N TYR A 776 -10.47 -8.37 2.09
CA TYR A 776 -11.62 -8.85 2.87
C TYR A 776 -11.30 -8.98 4.36
N ASP A 777 -12.30 -8.80 5.22
CA ASP A 777 -12.28 -9.33 6.60
C ASP A 777 -12.79 -10.77 6.59
N VAL A 778 -11.99 -11.73 7.02
CA VAL A 778 -12.38 -13.14 6.98
C VAL A 778 -12.54 -13.63 8.42
N THR A 779 -13.77 -14.04 8.76
CA THR A 779 -14.19 -14.11 10.16
C THR A 779 -14.30 -15.52 10.74
N ASN A 780 -13.70 -16.54 10.10
CA ASN A 780 -13.77 -17.93 10.55
C ASN A 780 -12.57 -18.79 10.09
N THR A 781 -11.43 -18.66 10.77
CA THR A 781 -10.27 -19.56 10.59
C THR A 781 -10.55 -20.92 11.24
N GLN A 782 -11.34 -21.75 10.55
CA GLN A 782 -11.58 -23.13 10.99
C GLN A 782 -10.28 -23.96 10.89
N THR A 783 -10.14 -24.95 11.77
CA THR A 783 -9.02 -25.91 11.73
C THR A 783 -9.54 -27.23 11.17
N ILE A 784 -8.93 -27.74 10.10
CA ILE A 784 -9.16 -29.10 9.62
C ILE A 784 -8.33 -30.04 10.50
N THR A 785 -8.98 -30.98 11.18
CA THR A 785 -8.29 -31.99 11.98
C THR A 785 -8.17 -33.29 11.17
N VAL A 786 -6.95 -33.78 10.98
CA VAL A 786 -6.68 -35.10 10.40
C VAL A 786 -6.49 -36.09 11.54
N ASN A 787 -7.47 -36.97 11.70
CA ASN A 787 -7.42 -38.05 12.67
C ASN A 787 -6.49 -39.16 12.20
N GLN A 788 -5.83 -39.82 13.15
CA GLN A 788 -5.03 -41.01 12.86
C GLN A 788 -5.88 -42.13 12.23
N LYS A 789 -5.38 -42.77 11.18
CA LYS A 789 -6.03 -43.93 10.55
C LYS A 789 -5.84 -45.16 11.42
N GLN A 790 -6.93 -45.88 11.70
CA GLN A 790 -6.83 -47.12 12.47
C GLN A 790 -6.28 -48.24 11.59
N VAL A 791 -5.17 -48.86 12.00
CA VAL A 791 -4.67 -50.06 11.34
C VAL A 791 -5.51 -51.28 11.72
N SER A 792 -5.49 -52.29 10.86
CA SER A 792 -5.99 -53.63 11.20
C SER A 792 -4.81 -54.57 11.37
N LEU A 793 -4.83 -55.40 12.41
CA LEU A 793 -3.71 -56.27 12.76
C LEU A 793 -4.13 -57.73 12.65
N THR A 794 -3.26 -58.57 12.12
CA THR A 794 -3.39 -60.03 12.18
C THR A 794 -2.01 -60.61 12.41
N ALA A 795 -1.88 -61.67 13.20
CA ALA A 795 -0.60 -62.36 13.31
C ALA A 795 -0.72 -63.87 13.13
N THR A 796 0.31 -64.49 12.60
CA THR A 796 0.43 -65.96 12.54
C THR A 796 1.83 -66.36 12.98
N LYS A 797 1.97 -67.29 13.91
CA LYS A 797 3.25 -67.88 14.35
C LYS A 797 3.13 -69.40 14.49
N THR A 798 4.27 -70.09 14.47
CA THR A 798 4.35 -71.49 14.93
C THR A 798 4.80 -71.49 16.38
N TYR A 799 4.36 -72.46 17.18
CA TYR A 799 4.75 -72.58 18.58
C TYR A 799 6.27 -72.63 18.73
N ASP A 800 6.81 -71.73 19.54
CA ASP A 800 8.25 -71.57 19.79
C ASP A 800 8.56 -71.40 21.29
N GLY A 801 7.55 -71.58 22.16
CA GLY A 801 7.69 -71.45 23.61
C GLY A 801 7.62 -70.02 24.16
N THR A 802 7.43 -69.00 23.31
CA THR A 802 7.43 -67.57 23.70
C THR A 802 6.12 -66.86 23.35
N ASN A 803 5.83 -65.76 24.06
CA ASN A 803 4.73 -64.86 23.70
C ASN A 803 5.12 -63.86 22.60
N ASP A 804 6.37 -63.83 22.14
CA ASP A 804 6.85 -62.79 21.23
C ASP A 804 6.33 -63.02 19.80
N LEU A 805 6.02 -61.94 19.10
CA LEU A 805 5.62 -61.90 17.70
C LEU A 805 6.66 -61.10 16.91
N ASP A 806 7.87 -61.64 16.71
CA ASP A 806 8.97 -60.94 16.02
C ASP A 806 8.79 -60.83 14.48
N GLY A 807 9.79 -60.26 13.80
CA GLY A 807 9.80 -59.53 12.51
C GLY A 807 9.28 -60.19 11.22
N SER A 808 8.27 -61.04 11.31
CA SER A 808 7.39 -61.45 10.19
C SER A 808 6.00 -61.94 10.65
N HIS A 809 5.76 -62.05 11.95
CA HIS A 809 4.54 -62.65 12.49
C HIS A 809 3.31 -61.74 12.36
N VAL A 810 3.45 -60.43 12.57
CA VAL A 810 2.33 -59.48 12.50
C VAL A 810 2.24 -58.86 11.11
N THR A 811 1.07 -58.94 10.51
CA THR A 811 0.70 -58.18 9.32
C THR A 811 -0.12 -56.96 9.74
N ILE A 812 0.35 -55.78 9.34
CA ILE A 812 -0.36 -54.50 9.51
C ILE A 812 -1.05 -54.17 8.19
N ASN A 813 -2.37 -54.09 8.23
CA ASN A 813 -3.24 -53.83 7.08
C ASN A 813 -3.99 -52.50 7.26
N ASN A 814 -4.72 -52.06 6.22
CA ASN A 814 -5.42 -50.77 6.16
C ASN A 814 -4.47 -49.54 6.16
N LEU A 815 -3.27 -49.72 5.63
CA LEU A 815 -2.34 -48.63 5.35
C LEU A 815 -2.80 -47.82 4.14
N VAL A 816 -2.32 -46.59 4.02
CA VAL A 816 -2.41 -45.79 2.79
C VAL A 816 -1.55 -46.48 1.72
N THR A 817 -1.96 -46.37 0.45
CA THR A 817 -1.30 -47.04 -0.67
C THR A 817 0.18 -46.64 -0.74
N ASN A 818 1.07 -47.61 -0.96
CA ASN A 818 2.53 -47.44 -1.03
C ASN A 818 3.22 -47.08 0.30
N GLU A 819 2.52 -47.12 1.44
CA GLU A 819 3.16 -46.98 2.75
C GLU A 819 3.51 -48.32 3.39
N ALA A 820 4.63 -48.34 4.12
CA ALA A 820 5.06 -49.44 4.95
C ALA A 820 5.29 -48.96 6.39
N ILE A 821 4.56 -49.58 7.33
CA ILE A 821 4.69 -49.32 8.78
C ILE A 821 5.27 -50.56 9.44
N GLY A 822 6.28 -50.37 10.28
CA GLY A 822 6.88 -51.42 11.10
C GLY A 822 6.22 -51.50 12.48
N TYR A 823 6.72 -52.43 13.30
CA TYR A 823 6.32 -52.53 14.70
C TYR A 823 7.44 -53.04 15.58
N THR A 824 7.32 -52.77 16.88
CA THR A 824 8.20 -53.30 17.93
C THR A 824 7.38 -53.79 19.12
N GLY A 825 7.95 -54.70 19.92
CA GLY A 825 7.35 -55.18 21.17
C GLY A 825 6.01 -55.91 21.01
N ALA A 826 5.77 -56.57 19.87
CA ALA A 826 4.53 -57.29 19.66
C ALA A 826 4.51 -58.62 20.44
N THR A 827 3.43 -58.89 21.17
CA THR A 827 3.25 -60.13 21.94
C THR A 827 1.86 -60.72 21.74
N VAL A 828 1.72 -62.05 21.82
CA VAL A 828 0.44 -62.75 21.89
C VAL A 828 0.01 -62.92 23.34
N ASN A 829 -1.29 -62.82 23.62
CA ASN A 829 -1.84 -62.97 24.97
C ASN A 829 -1.64 -64.37 25.58
N ASN A 830 -1.34 -65.38 24.76
CA ASN A 830 -1.05 -66.75 25.18
C ASN A 830 -0.20 -67.48 24.12
N LYS A 831 0.97 -67.99 24.51
CA LYS A 831 1.88 -68.76 23.64
C LYS A 831 1.35 -70.10 23.17
N HIS A 832 0.45 -70.74 23.92
CA HIS A 832 0.02 -72.11 23.64
C HIS A 832 -0.92 -72.21 22.43
N VAL A 833 -0.81 -73.33 21.71
CA VAL A 833 -1.70 -73.75 20.64
C VAL A 833 -2.92 -74.40 21.29
N MET A 834 -4.09 -73.89 20.95
CA MET A 834 -5.37 -74.39 21.44
C MET A 834 -6.23 -74.84 20.25
N ALA A 835 -7.14 -75.79 20.51
CA ALA A 835 -8.09 -76.29 19.51
C ALA A 835 -9.03 -75.19 18.96
N ASP A 836 -9.28 -74.13 19.74
CA ASP A 836 -10.02 -72.95 19.29
C ASP A 836 -9.09 -71.72 19.22
N SER A 837 -8.71 -71.35 18.00
CA SER A 837 -7.84 -70.20 17.72
C SER A 837 -8.50 -68.84 17.98
N SER A 838 -9.82 -68.79 18.20
CA SER A 838 -10.59 -67.54 18.36
C SER A 838 -10.33 -66.78 19.66
N TYR A 839 -9.59 -67.37 20.61
CA TYR A 839 -9.28 -66.76 21.91
C TYR A 839 -7.99 -65.92 21.92
N ARG A 840 -7.20 -65.98 20.85
CA ARG A 840 -5.87 -65.38 20.79
C ARG A 840 -5.87 -64.04 20.06
N TYR A 841 -5.12 -63.09 20.62
CA TYR A 841 -4.94 -61.77 20.06
C TYR A 841 -3.58 -61.19 20.44
N ILE A 842 -3.17 -60.16 19.70
CA ILE A 842 -1.96 -59.39 20.01
C ILE A 842 -2.23 -58.60 21.29
N ASP A 843 -1.49 -58.85 22.36
CA ASP A 843 -1.71 -58.27 23.70
C ASP A 843 -0.99 -56.92 23.89
N ALA A 844 0.16 -56.77 23.24
CA ALA A 844 0.90 -55.52 23.15
C ALA A 844 1.55 -55.39 21.78
N ILE A 845 1.69 -54.17 21.27
CA ILE A 845 2.43 -53.80 20.05
C ILE A 845 2.65 -52.28 20.04
N THR A 846 3.77 -51.80 19.50
CA THR A 846 4.01 -50.38 19.23
C THR A 846 4.30 -50.22 17.74
N LEU A 847 3.58 -49.32 17.06
CA LEU A 847 3.87 -49.00 15.65
C LEU A 847 5.19 -48.23 15.58
N SER A 848 6.00 -48.53 14.57
CA SER A 848 7.24 -47.82 14.27
C SER A 848 7.31 -47.51 12.79
N ASP A 849 8.14 -46.55 12.40
CA ASP A 849 8.40 -46.34 10.98
C ASP A 849 9.07 -47.60 10.39
N GLY A 850 8.62 -48.03 9.21
CA GLY A 850 9.19 -49.21 8.57
C GLY A 850 10.66 -49.01 8.17
N THR A 851 11.44 -50.08 8.08
CA THR A 851 12.71 -50.03 7.35
C THR A 851 12.42 -49.90 5.86
N ILE A 852 12.92 -48.80 5.27
CA ILE A 852 12.82 -48.40 3.86
C ILE A 852 12.96 -49.61 2.91
N GLN A 853 11.93 -49.89 2.10
CA GLN A 853 11.94 -50.96 1.09
C GLN A 853 12.21 -50.46 -0.33
N SER A 854 12.36 -49.15 -0.56
CA SER A 854 12.60 -48.57 -1.88
C SER A 854 13.75 -47.56 -1.89
N PRO A 855 14.66 -47.58 -2.89
CA PRO A 855 15.69 -46.55 -3.06
C PRO A 855 15.15 -45.16 -3.45
N ALA A 856 13.83 -44.97 -3.56
CA ALA A 856 13.19 -43.67 -3.77
C ALA A 856 12.87 -42.92 -2.46
N ASP A 857 12.91 -43.60 -1.31
CA ASP A 857 12.57 -42.99 -0.03
C ASP A 857 13.80 -42.28 0.53
N ASN A 858 13.84 -40.96 0.38
CA ASN A 858 14.91 -40.14 0.97
C ASN A 858 14.91 -40.31 2.49
N ALA A 859 16.09 -40.60 3.04
CA ALA A 859 16.35 -40.90 4.45
C ALA A 859 16.14 -39.73 5.44
N GLY A 860 15.23 -38.80 5.14
CA GLY A 860 14.86 -37.65 5.98
C GLY A 860 13.35 -37.42 6.11
N SER A 861 12.51 -38.33 5.61
CA SER A 861 11.05 -38.14 5.54
C SER A 861 10.35 -38.40 6.88
N ALA A 862 9.28 -37.64 7.13
CA ALA A 862 8.52 -37.60 8.38
C ALA A 862 8.09 -39.00 8.89
N THR A 863 8.04 -39.16 10.21
CA THR A 863 7.68 -40.41 10.89
C THR A 863 6.22 -40.82 10.60
N LYS A 864 5.98 -41.64 9.57
CA LYS A 864 4.65 -42.06 9.09
C LYS A 864 3.83 -42.82 10.14
N SER A 865 4.48 -43.52 11.06
CA SER A 865 3.82 -44.28 12.15
C SER A 865 2.95 -43.42 13.07
N GLN A 866 3.25 -42.12 13.19
CA GLN A 866 2.44 -41.19 13.99
C GLN A 866 1.06 -40.92 13.37
N ASN A 867 0.87 -41.17 12.06
CA ASN A 867 -0.40 -40.97 11.37
C ASN A 867 -1.40 -42.13 11.57
N TYR A 868 -0.98 -43.18 12.27
CA TYR A 868 -1.77 -44.38 12.50
C TYR A 868 -2.05 -44.60 13.98
N LYS A 869 -3.22 -45.17 14.27
CA LYS A 869 -3.59 -45.62 15.62
C LYS A 869 -3.84 -47.12 15.64
N LEU A 870 -3.50 -47.73 16.77
CA LEU A 870 -3.78 -49.13 17.02
C LEU A 870 -5.29 -49.35 17.22
N PRO A 871 -5.85 -50.49 16.76
CA PRO A 871 -7.18 -50.89 17.16
C PRO A 871 -7.18 -51.30 18.65
N THR A 872 -8.37 -51.46 19.24
CA THR A 872 -8.46 -52.14 20.53
C THR A 872 -7.89 -53.56 20.41
N LEU A 873 -6.81 -53.84 21.14
CA LEU A 873 -6.11 -55.12 21.12
C LEU A 873 -6.97 -56.21 21.78
N ASN A 874 -7.77 -56.88 20.95
CA ASN A 874 -8.69 -57.94 21.36
C ASN A 874 -8.92 -58.93 20.21
N ARG A 875 -9.66 -59.99 20.52
CA ARG A 875 -9.96 -61.11 19.61
C ARG A 875 -10.60 -60.69 18.29
N SER A 876 -11.41 -59.64 18.28
CA SER A 876 -12.12 -59.20 17.07
C SER A 876 -11.25 -58.37 16.14
N ASN A 877 -10.23 -57.68 16.67
CA ASN A 877 -9.54 -56.61 15.93
C ASN A 877 -8.03 -56.85 15.74
N ALA A 878 -7.44 -57.79 16.49
CA ALA A 878 -6.03 -58.15 16.40
C ALA A 878 -5.79 -59.66 16.58
N PRO A 879 -6.48 -60.55 15.84
CA PRO A 879 -6.41 -62.00 16.06
C PRO A 879 -5.02 -62.59 15.78
N VAL A 880 -4.67 -63.65 16.52
CA VAL A 880 -3.40 -64.39 16.36
C VAL A 880 -3.64 -65.88 16.12
N THR A 881 -3.05 -66.42 15.05
CA THR A 881 -3.02 -67.85 14.78
C THR A 881 -1.68 -68.45 15.22
N THR A 882 -1.69 -69.30 16.25
CA THR A 882 -0.52 -70.10 16.66
C THR A 882 -0.69 -71.52 16.13
N ASN A 883 0.22 -71.98 15.28
CA ASN A 883 0.26 -73.33 14.73
C ASN A 883 1.10 -74.25 15.63
N ALA A 884 0.73 -75.53 15.73
CA ALA A 884 1.52 -76.55 16.45
C ALA A 884 2.89 -76.76 15.80
N ALA A 885 3.91 -76.99 16.64
CA ALA A 885 5.23 -77.45 16.21
C ALA A 885 5.17 -78.94 15.85
N THR A 886 5.91 -79.37 14.83
CA THR A 886 5.93 -80.79 14.43
C THR A 886 6.86 -81.60 15.34
N LEU A 887 6.35 -82.68 15.92
CA LEU A 887 7.12 -83.65 16.70
C LEU A 887 7.25 -84.97 15.94
N SER A 888 8.47 -85.35 15.60
CA SER A 888 8.78 -86.64 15.00
C SER A 888 9.16 -87.64 16.09
N VAL A 889 8.61 -88.86 15.99
CA VAL A 889 8.79 -89.94 16.96
C VAL A 889 9.37 -91.15 16.25
N SER A 890 10.31 -91.86 16.89
CA SER A 890 10.77 -93.17 16.42
C SER A 890 10.94 -94.14 17.59
N VAL A 891 10.80 -95.44 17.33
CA VAL A 891 10.92 -96.49 18.36
C VAL A 891 12.33 -97.06 18.36
N ASN A 892 13.00 -97.06 19.51
CA ASN A 892 14.37 -97.57 19.67
C ASN A 892 14.46 -98.56 20.83
N ASN A 893 14.34 -99.87 20.55
CA ASN A 893 14.46 -100.91 21.57
C ASN A 893 15.65 -101.86 21.30
N SER A 894 16.86 -101.29 21.22
CA SER A 894 18.08 -102.02 20.89
C SER A 894 18.94 -102.43 22.10
N SER A 895 18.44 -102.37 23.35
CA SER A 895 19.32 -102.50 24.53
C SER A 895 18.79 -103.17 25.82
N HIS A 896 17.66 -103.88 25.85
CA HIS A 896 17.20 -104.58 27.08
C HIS A 896 17.09 -106.12 26.94
N ALA A 897 17.86 -106.86 27.74
CA ALA A 897 17.97 -108.32 27.74
C ALA A 897 17.01 -109.00 28.75
N SER A 898 15.77 -108.50 28.89
CA SER A 898 14.74 -109.09 29.76
C SER A 898 13.61 -109.70 28.91
N PRO A 899 13.04 -110.88 29.25
CA PRO A 899 12.02 -111.53 28.43
C PRO A 899 10.68 -110.78 28.31
N SER A 900 10.48 -109.68 29.04
CA SER A 900 9.26 -108.86 29.06
C SER A 900 9.32 -107.59 28.18
N SER A 901 10.37 -107.43 27.36
CA SER A 901 10.46 -106.39 26.33
C SER A 901 10.28 -106.98 24.92
N GLY A 902 9.46 -108.03 24.83
CA GLY A 902 9.43 -108.99 23.75
C GLY A 902 8.94 -108.41 22.42
N LEU A 903 9.86 -107.83 21.63
CA LEU A 903 9.77 -107.87 20.17
C LEU A 903 9.76 -109.33 19.66
N THR A 904 9.98 -110.30 20.55
CA THR A 904 9.83 -111.73 20.30
C THR A 904 8.91 -112.43 21.32
N LYS A 905 8.01 -113.32 20.88
CA LYS A 905 7.19 -114.19 21.76
C LYS A 905 7.28 -115.68 21.39
N THR A 906 6.84 -116.60 22.26
CA THR A 906 6.66 -118.03 21.91
C THR A 906 5.28 -118.26 21.31
N TYR A 907 5.17 -119.19 20.37
CA TYR A 907 3.94 -119.51 19.64
C TYR A 907 2.82 -119.90 20.59
N ASP A 908 1.79 -119.08 20.61
CA ASP A 908 0.58 -119.18 21.43
C ASP A 908 -0.70 -119.27 20.57
N GLY A 909 -0.58 -119.07 19.25
CA GLY A 909 -1.68 -119.08 18.29
C GLY A 909 -2.23 -117.69 17.90
N PHE A 910 -1.69 -116.58 18.41
CA PHE A 910 -2.15 -115.21 18.11
C PHE A 910 -1.05 -114.32 17.49
N ASP A 911 -1.42 -113.25 16.79
CA ASP A 911 -0.50 -112.25 16.22
C ASP A 911 -0.35 -110.98 17.08
N SER A 912 -1.11 -110.83 18.16
CA SER A 912 -0.94 -109.70 19.08
C SER A 912 0.41 -109.76 19.82
N ALA A 913 0.98 -108.58 20.11
CA ALA A 913 2.06 -108.46 21.09
C ALA A 913 1.59 -108.91 22.47
N SER A 914 2.54 -109.17 23.38
CA SER A 914 2.23 -109.51 24.76
C SER A 914 1.50 -108.37 25.47
N ASP A 915 0.62 -108.69 26.42
CA ASP A 915 -0.17 -107.71 27.17
C ASP A 915 0.71 -106.73 27.99
N ASP A 916 1.99 -107.04 28.20
CA ASP A 916 2.99 -106.19 28.88
C ASP A 916 3.90 -105.40 27.91
N PHE A 917 3.59 -105.37 26.61
CA PHE A 917 4.37 -104.64 25.62
C PHE A 917 4.39 -103.13 25.87
N SER A 918 5.58 -102.56 26.06
CA SER A 918 5.82 -101.13 26.22
C SER A 918 6.98 -100.66 25.32
N PRO A 919 6.74 -99.79 24.32
CA PRO A 919 7.78 -99.28 23.42
C PRO A 919 8.56 -98.11 24.04
N ASP A 920 9.87 -98.04 23.76
CA ASP A 920 10.73 -96.89 24.06
C ASP A 920 10.80 -95.94 22.85
N TYR A 921 10.44 -94.66 23.05
CA TYR A 921 10.40 -93.64 22.01
C TYR A 921 11.57 -92.65 22.09
N THR A 922 12.04 -92.20 20.93
CA THR A 922 12.96 -91.05 20.79
C THR A 922 12.30 -89.94 19.97
N PHE A 923 12.66 -88.69 20.27
CA PHE A 923 11.98 -87.49 19.78
C PHE A 923 12.93 -86.56 19.03
N THR A 924 12.49 -86.00 17.91
CA THR A 924 13.12 -84.85 17.25
C THR A 924 12.05 -83.80 16.90
N GLY A 925 12.38 -82.51 16.96
CA GLY A 925 11.42 -81.43 16.73
C GLY A 925 10.82 -80.80 17.98
N LEU A 926 11.29 -81.18 19.18
CA LEU A 926 10.97 -80.45 20.42
C LEU A 926 11.53 -79.02 20.36
N VAL A 927 10.70 -78.06 20.74
CA VAL A 927 11.06 -76.64 20.88
C VAL A 927 12.06 -76.49 22.02
N SER A 928 13.01 -75.56 21.88
CA SER A 928 14.06 -75.29 22.87
C SER A 928 13.46 -74.99 24.26
N GLY A 929 13.71 -75.89 25.21
CA GLY A 929 13.14 -75.84 26.56
C GLY A 929 12.35 -77.10 26.91
N ASP A 930 11.79 -77.78 25.91
CA ASP A 930 11.18 -79.09 26.05
C ASP A 930 12.22 -80.21 25.88
N THR A 931 12.08 -81.29 26.66
CA THR A 931 13.09 -82.35 26.78
C THR A 931 12.57 -83.74 26.41
N SER A 932 11.27 -84.01 26.57
CA SER A 932 10.65 -85.27 26.16
C SER A 932 9.13 -85.17 25.97
N ALA A 933 8.51 -86.20 25.39
CA ALA A 933 7.06 -86.36 25.35
C ALA A 933 6.64 -87.72 25.94
N GLU A 934 5.47 -87.76 26.56
CA GLU A 934 4.82 -88.99 27.01
C GLU A 934 3.78 -89.39 25.96
N LEU A 935 3.89 -90.62 25.44
CA LEU A 935 3.02 -91.11 24.37
C LEU A 935 2.17 -92.30 24.83
N SER A 936 1.03 -92.53 24.18
CA SER A 936 0.28 -93.78 24.25
C SER A 936 -0.07 -94.29 22.85
N PHE A 937 -0.37 -95.57 22.72
CA PHE A 937 -0.76 -96.23 21.46
C PHE A 937 -2.02 -97.09 21.68
N SER A 938 -2.75 -97.42 20.60
CA SER A 938 -3.98 -98.22 20.69
C SER A 938 -3.75 -99.71 20.46
N ASP A 939 -2.83 -100.08 19.57
CA ASP A 939 -2.61 -101.46 19.15
C ASP A 939 -1.14 -101.74 18.82
N ALA A 940 -0.69 -102.97 19.09
CA ALA A 940 0.62 -103.49 18.72
C ALA A 940 0.50 -104.95 18.25
N ASN A 941 0.58 -105.16 16.93
CA ASN A 941 0.36 -106.49 16.31
C ASN A 941 1.53 -106.90 15.43
N TYR A 942 1.88 -108.18 15.50
CA TYR A 942 2.78 -108.84 14.56
C TYR A 942 2.08 -109.02 13.21
N ASN A 943 2.87 -109.13 12.16
CA ASN A 943 2.35 -109.36 10.81
C ASN A 943 1.83 -110.79 10.55
N SER A 944 2.05 -111.75 11.46
CA SER A 944 1.51 -113.11 11.40
C SER A 944 1.50 -113.78 12.77
N ALA A 945 0.56 -114.70 13.00
CA ALA A 945 0.54 -115.55 14.19
C ALA A 945 1.51 -116.74 14.09
N ASN A 946 1.94 -117.12 12.88
CA ASN A 946 2.82 -118.28 12.64
C ASN A 946 4.29 -117.91 12.80
N VAL A 947 5.06 -118.80 13.45
CA VAL A 947 6.50 -118.65 13.73
C VAL A 947 7.31 -118.21 12.51
N ALA A 948 7.11 -118.87 11.37
CA ALA A 948 7.90 -118.63 10.16
C ALA A 948 7.62 -117.27 9.49
N ASP A 949 6.43 -116.71 9.71
CA ASP A 949 5.94 -115.54 8.97
C ASP A 949 5.92 -114.26 9.83
N ALA A 950 6.10 -114.37 11.15
CA ALA A 950 6.18 -113.23 12.06
C ALA A 950 7.55 -112.55 11.97
N SER A 951 7.62 -111.38 11.32
CA SER A 951 8.85 -110.62 11.02
C SER A 951 8.81 -109.13 11.40
N SER A 952 7.63 -108.55 11.67
CA SER A 952 7.49 -107.15 12.08
C SER A 952 6.35 -106.92 13.07
N LEU A 953 6.48 -105.90 13.89
CA LEU A 953 5.48 -105.39 14.83
C LEU A 953 5.11 -103.95 14.46
N THR A 954 3.82 -103.69 14.28
CA THR A 954 3.31 -102.34 13.99
C THR A 954 2.58 -101.78 15.20
N ILE A 955 3.00 -100.60 15.65
CA ILE A 955 2.41 -99.82 16.74
C ILE A 955 1.53 -98.73 16.11
N SER A 956 0.24 -98.76 16.39
CA SER A 956 -0.74 -97.84 15.79
C SER A 956 -1.46 -96.99 16.84
N GLY A 957 -1.96 -95.83 16.43
CA GLY A 957 -2.74 -94.94 17.29
C GLY A 957 -1.89 -94.13 18.27
N ILE A 958 -0.66 -93.75 17.87
CA ILE A 958 0.24 -92.97 18.72
C ILE A 958 -0.36 -91.57 18.97
N THR A 959 -0.45 -91.18 20.24
CA THR A 959 -0.94 -89.88 20.69
C THR A 959 0.00 -89.27 21.74
N ILE A 960 0.09 -87.93 21.78
CA ILE A 960 0.86 -87.19 22.79
C ILE A 960 -0.04 -86.98 24.01
N ASN A 961 0.36 -87.50 25.16
CA ASN A 961 -0.35 -87.32 26.43
C ASN A 961 0.19 -86.13 27.21
N ASN A 962 1.51 -85.93 27.18
CA ASN A 962 2.17 -84.85 27.90
C ASN A 962 3.49 -84.44 27.23
N ILE A 963 3.92 -83.20 27.41
CA ILE A 963 5.27 -82.72 27.06
C ILE A 963 5.98 -82.34 28.35
N SER A 964 7.22 -82.77 28.51
CA SER A 964 8.06 -82.43 29.65
C SER A 964 9.13 -81.43 29.23
N GLY A 965 9.37 -80.41 30.05
CA GLY A 965 10.25 -79.30 29.71
C GLY A 965 10.27 -78.21 30.79
N SER A 966 11.04 -77.15 30.55
CA SER A 966 11.12 -75.96 31.41
C SER A 966 10.19 -74.82 30.99
N ILE A 967 9.39 -75.01 29.93
CA ILE A 967 8.56 -73.95 29.31
C ILE A 967 7.05 -74.24 29.35
N ASP A 968 6.60 -75.19 30.17
CA ASP A 968 5.18 -75.53 30.42
C ASP A 968 4.36 -75.88 29.16
N SER A 969 4.97 -76.52 28.15
CA SER A 969 4.29 -76.89 26.91
C SER A 969 3.15 -77.90 27.10
N TYR A 970 2.09 -77.75 26.32
CA TYR A 970 0.94 -78.64 26.28
C TYR A 970 1.02 -79.61 25.11
N PRO A 971 0.32 -80.76 25.17
CA PRO A 971 0.25 -81.69 24.04
C PRO A 971 -0.23 -81.02 22.74
N THR A 972 -1.15 -80.07 22.84
CA THR A 972 -1.70 -79.32 21.69
C THR A 972 -0.69 -78.38 21.03
N ASP A 973 0.40 -78.04 21.73
CA ASP A 973 1.51 -77.25 21.17
C ASP A 973 2.30 -78.01 20.10
N TYR A 974 2.14 -79.33 20.07
CA TYR A 974 2.78 -80.21 19.12
C TYR A 974 1.78 -80.99 18.29
N VAL A 975 2.19 -81.32 17.06
CA VAL A 975 1.50 -82.28 16.20
C VAL A 975 2.48 -83.37 15.81
N LEU A 976 2.06 -84.63 15.92
CA LEU A 976 2.89 -85.76 15.52
C LEU A 976 3.08 -85.78 14.00
N GLU A 977 4.31 -86.04 13.55
CA GLU A 977 4.59 -86.27 12.13
C GLU A 977 3.92 -87.56 11.62
N SER A 978 3.85 -88.60 12.46
CA SER A 978 3.20 -89.89 12.18
C SER A 978 2.51 -90.42 13.45
N THR A 979 1.35 -91.08 13.29
CA THR A 979 0.61 -91.75 14.38
C THR A 979 0.81 -93.27 14.38
N THR A 980 1.73 -93.79 13.57
CA THR A 980 2.02 -95.22 13.42
C THR A 980 3.52 -95.44 13.24
N GLU A 981 4.09 -96.42 13.94
CA GLU A 981 5.49 -96.81 13.82
C GLU A 981 5.59 -98.33 13.60
N THR A 982 6.46 -98.79 12.70
CA THR A 982 6.68 -100.22 12.43
C THR A 982 8.12 -100.60 12.69
N VAL A 983 8.33 -101.67 13.47
CA VAL A 983 9.63 -102.19 13.87
C VAL A 983 9.73 -103.69 13.60
N ALA A 984 10.92 -104.28 13.63
CA ALA A 984 11.11 -105.73 13.45
C ALA A 984 10.72 -106.53 14.70
N GLY A 985 10.13 -107.72 14.54
CA GLY A 985 9.75 -108.62 15.64
C GLY A 985 9.40 -110.06 15.18
N SER A 986 9.50 -111.09 16.04
CA SER A 986 9.34 -112.52 15.65
C SER A 986 8.63 -113.43 16.67
N ILE A 987 8.20 -114.64 16.26
CA ILE A 987 7.57 -115.66 17.13
C ILE A 987 8.41 -116.96 17.12
N SER A 988 8.53 -117.71 18.22
CA SER A 988 9.35 -118.96 18.37
C SER A 988 8.51 -120.24 18.61
N GLU A 989 8.97 -121.45 18.21
CA GLU A 989 8.24 -122.75 18.31
C GLU A 989 7.93 -123.25 19.76
N ALA A 990 6.89 -124.08 19.92
CA ALA A 990 6.46 -124.76 21.17
C ALA A 990 6.96 -126.24 21.27
N SER A 991 6.76 -126.98 22.38
CA SER A 991 7.32 -128.35 22.59
C SER A 991 6.28 -129.48 22.68
N LEU A 992 6.57 -130.66 22.10
CA LEU A 992 5.69 -131.84 22.04
C LEU A 992 6.45 -133.17 22.32
N SER A 993 5.85 -134.16 22.99
CA SER A 993 6.49 -135.44 23.38
C SER A 993 5.72 -136.70 22.92
N ALA A 994 6.42 -137.79 22.54
CA ALA A 994 5.87 -139.06 22.01
C ALA A 994 6.36 -140.30 22.79
N THR A 995 5.46 -141.12 23.36
CA THR A 995 5.76 -142.19 24.32
C THR A 995 5.29 -143.59 23.88
N ALA A 996 6.12 -144.63 23.98
CA ALA A 996 5.79 -146.01 23.61
C ALA A 996 5.02 -146.81 24.69
N ASN A 997 3.98 -147.56 24.31
CA ASN A 997 3.19 -148.42 25.23
C ASN A 997 3.82 -149.82 25.46
N THR A 998 3.59 -150.44 26.62
CA THR A 998 4.21 -151.73 27.02
C THR A 998 3.61 -152.99 26.33
N SER A 999 4.38 -154.08 26.19
CA SER A 999 3.96 -155.33 25.50
C SER A 999 4.69 -156.61 26.01
N PHE A 1000 4.29 -157.83 25.65
CA PHE A 1000 4.96 -159.06 26.15
C PHE A 1000 4.84 -160.31 25.22
N LYS A 1001 5.62 -161.37 25.51
CA LYS A 1001 5.44 -162.75 24.97
C LYS A 1001 5.82 -163.84 25.98
N PHE A 1002 5.49 -165.10 25.70
CA PHE A 1002 6.00 -166.25 26.46
C PHE A 1002 7.29 -166.84 25.84
N LEU A 1003 8.15 -167.40 26.68
CA LEU A 1003 9.44 -167.98 26.29
C LEU A 1003 9.23 -169.17 25.34
N GLY A 1004 9.82 -169.10 24.15
CA GLY A 1004 9.65 -170.09 23.08
C GLY A 1004 8.65 -169.66 21.99
N GLU A 1005 7.85 -168.62 22.23
CA GLU A 1005 7.01 -167.99 21.21
C GLU A 1005 7.78 -166.94 20.39
N SER A 1006 7.28 -166.69 19.17
CA SER A 1006 7.72 -165.56 18.35
C SER A 1006 7.29 -164.25 19.02
N ASP A 1007 7.98 -163.14 18.72
CA ASP A 1007 7.45 -161.82 19.09
C ASP A 1007 6.07 -161.60 18.47
N PRO A 1008 5.13 -160.93 19.18
CA PRO A 1008 3.86 -160.56 18.60
C PRO A 1008 4.11 -159.74 17.35
N SER A 1009 3.46 -160.09 16.24
CA SER A 1009 3.48 -159.27 15.03
C SER A 1009 2.68 -157.98 15.27
N GLY A 1010 3.32 -157.02 15.94
CA GLY A 1010 2.77 -155.73 16.35
C GLY A 1010 2.88 -155.51 17.87
N PHE A 1011 3.95 -154.84 18.33
CA PHE A 1011 4.01 -154.28 19.68
C PHE A 1011 2.94 -153.16 19.85
N SER A 1012 2.41 -152.98 21.06
CA SER A 1012 1.43 -151.91 21.43
C SER A 1012 1.89 -150.49 20.99
N SER A 1013 0.97 -149.58 20.58
CA SER A 1013 1.17 -148.24 19.93
C SER A 1013 1.91 -147.11 20.71
N VAL A 1014 2.07 -145.88 20.14
CA VAL A 1014 2.70 -144.65 20.73
C VAL A 1014 1.66 -143.54 21.04
N ALA A 1015 1.84 -142.75 22.11
CA ALA A 1015 0.98 -141.61 22.52
C ALA A 1015 1.73 -140.25 22.55
N TYR A 1016 1.09 -139.14 22.11
CA TYR A 1016 1.67 -137.78 22.08
C TYR A 1016 1.03 -136.80 23.09
N THR A 1017 1.83 -135.93 23.72
CA THR A 1017 1.38 -134.88 24.66
C THR A 1017 2.14 -133.55 24.48
N GLY A 1018 1.46 -132.39 24.56
CA GLY A 1018 2.10 -131.05 24.53
C GLY A 1018 1.56 -130.03 23.50
N PHE A 1019 0.45 -130.31 22.82
CA PHE A 1019 -0.16 -129.33 21.90
C PHE A 1019 -0.73 -128.10 22.63
N VAL A 1020 -0.51 -126.92 22.07
CA VAL A 1020 -1.14 -125.65 22.48
C VAL A 1020 -2.41 -125.39 21.65
N ASN A 1021 -3.28 -124.51 22.13
CA ASN A 1021 -4.52 -124.10 21.47
C ASN A 1021 -5.45 -125.24 21.02
N ASN A 1022 -5.59 -126.30 21.84
CA ASN A 1022 -6.40 -127.49 21.53
C ASN A 1022 -6.02 -128.21 20.22
N GLU A 1023 -4.81 -127.97 19.70
CA GLU A 1023 -4.30 -128.75 18.57
C GLU A 1023 -4.12 -130.23 18.98
N SER A 1024 -4.13 -131.14 18.00
CA SER A 1024 -4.05 -132.58 18.24
C SER A 1024 -3.01 -133.23 17.32
N ALA A 1025 -2.85 -134.56 17.40
CA ALA A 1025 -1.93 -135.29 16.52
C ALA A 1025 -2.17 -135.06 15.01
N SER A 1026 -3.28 -134.44 14.61
CA SER A 1026 -3.53 -133.94 13.25
C SER A 1026 -2.51 -132.92 12.72
N VAL A 1027 -1.78 -132.21 13.61
CA VAL A 1027 -0.72 -131.26 13.19
C VAL A 1027 0.64 -131.93 13.00
N LEU A 1028 0.73 -133.24 13.30
CA LEU A 1028 1.91 -134.05 13.05
C LEU A 1028 1.87 -134.65 11.65
N THR A 1029 3.02 -134.69 10.99
CA THR A 1029 3.21 -135.41 9.72
C THR A 1029 4.24 -136.52 9.88
N GLY A 1030 3.92 -137.75 9.44
CA GLY A 1030 4.81 -138.94 9.52
C GLY A 1030 4.29 -140.06 10.43
N SER A 1031 5.09 -141.11 10.68
CA SER A 1031 4.73 -142.21 11.59
C SER A 1031 5.89 -142.68 12.46
N THR A 1032 5.62 -142.93 13.74
CA THR A 1032 6.55 -143.50 14.72
C THR A 1032 6.62 -145.03 14.59
N THR A 1033 7.82 -145.61 14.62
CA THR A 1033 8.00 -147.08 14.68
C THR A 1033 8.59 -147.52 16.02
N LEU A 1034 8.33 -148.77 16.41
CA LEU A 1034 8.73 -149.33 17.71
C LEU A 1034 9.68 -150.51 17.53
N SER A 1035 10.74 -150.55 18.32
CA SER A 1035 11.70 -151.67 18.35
C SER A 1035 12.03 -152.05 19.79
N ARG A 1036 12.22 -153.35 20.06
CA ARG A 1036 12.68 -153.83 21.37
C ARG A 1036 14.13 -154.26 21.35
N THR A 1037 14.78 -154.25 22.51
CA THR A 1037 16.13 -154.80 22.70
C THR A 1037 16.14 -156.33 22.51
N SER A 1038 17.23 -156.89 21.94
CA SER A 1038 17.31 -158.33 21.57
C SER A 1038 17.64 -159.24 22.76
N GLY A 1039 17.14 -160.47 22.72
CA GLY A 1039 17.33 -161.50 23.76
C GLY A 1039 16.08 -162.37 23.91
N GLU A 1040 16.29 -163.60 24.38
CA GLU A 1040 15.27 -164.65 24.42
C GLU A 1040 15.33 -165.46 25.72
N THR A 1041 15.85 -164.88 26.81
CA THR A 1041 15.67 -165.43 28.16
C THR A 1041 14.48 -164.73 28.81
N ALA A 1042 13.80 -165.38 29.76
CA ALA A 1042 12.74 -164.70 30.49
C ALA A 1042 13.27 -163.45 31.23
N GLY A 1043 12.59 -162.30 31.06
CA GLY A 1043 12.99 -160.98 31.56
C GLY A 1043 12.40 -159.81 30.75
N ASP A 1044 12.59 -158.57 31.23
CA ASP A 1044 12.12 -157.34 30.59
C ASP A 1044 13.16 -156.73 29.64
N TYR A 1045 12.69 -156.16 28.52
CA TYR A 1045 13.46 -155.50 27.47
C TYR A 1045 12.87 -154.11 27.19
N THR A 1046 13.67 -153.13 26.76
CA THR A 1046 13.18 -151.77 26.46
C THR A 1046 12.55 -151.71 25.06
N LEU A 1047 11.40 -151.04 24.94
CA LEU A 1047 10.69 -150.74 23.69
C LEU A 1047 10.84 -149.24 23.35
N THR A 1048 11.60 -148.89 22.32
CA THR A 1048 11.94 -147.50 21.99
C THR A 1048 11.12 -147.00 20.78
N PRO A 1049 10.44 -145.84 20.86
CA PRO A 1049 9.83 -145.19 19.70
C PRO A 1049 10.83 -144.32 18.95
N ASP A 1050 10.90 -144.49 17.63
CA ASP A 1050 11.67 -143.62 16.75
C ASP A 1050 10.77 -142.49 16.21
N VAL A 1051 11.00 -141.26 16.71
CA VAL A 1051 10.27 -140.04 16.30
C VAL A 1051 10.95 -139.26 15.18
N SER A 1052 12.11 -139.71 14.69
CA SER A 1052 12.85 -138.99 13.64
C SER A 1052 12.07 -138.84 12.34
N GLY A 1053 11.05 -139.68 12.14
CA GLY A 1053 10.12 -139.61 11.01
C GLY A 1053 8.87 -138.75 11.24
N VAL A 1054 8.77 -137.95 12.31
CA VAL A 1054 7.58 -137.12 12.63
C VAL A 1054 7.95 -135.65 12.86
N SER A 1055 7.17 -134.70 12.32
CA SER A 1055 7.40 -133.24 12.46
C SER A 1055 6.09 -132.44 12.62
N ALA A 1056 6.19 -131.19 13.13
CA ALA A 1056 5.11 -130.21 13.21
C ALA A 1056 5.68 -128.76 13.11
N ALA A 1057 5.09 -127.88 12.29
CA ALA A 1057 5.72 -126.61 11.87
C ALA A 1057 5.89 -125.56 12.98
N ASN A 1058 5.05 -125.60 14.01
CA ASN A 1058 5.10 -124.68 15.14
C ASN A 1058 5.62 -125.36 16.43
N TYR A 1059 6.11 -126.60 16.32
CA TYR A 1059 6.50 -127.42 17.47
C TYR A 1059 7.78 -128.23 17.27
N THR A 1060 8.54 -128.39 18.35
CA THR A 1060 9.67 -129.32 18.46
C THR A 1060 9.25 -130.64 19.14
N ILE A 1061 9.51 -131.82 18.54
CA ILE A 1061 9.01 -133.15 19.00
C ILE A 1061 10.13 -134.02 19.64
N SER A 1062 9.84 -134.76 20.73
CA SER A 1062 10.81 -135.60 21.47
C SER A 1062 10.28 -136.99 21.92
N ALA A 1063 11.12 -138.05 21.95
CA ALA A 1063 10.73 -139.46 22.20
C ALA A 1063 10.89 -139.96 23.65
N VAL A 1064 10.04 -140.91 24.08
CA VAL A 1064 10.05 -141.54 25.43
C VAL A 1064 9.81 -143.08 25.35
N ASN A 1065 10.70 -143.88 25.95
CA ASN A 1065 10.72 -145.37 25.84
C ASN A 1065 9.69 -146.10 26.74
N GLY A 1066 9.24 -147.29 26.32
CA GLY A 1066 8.39 -148.25 27.04
C GLY A 1066 9.08 -149.60 27.34
N VAL A 1067 8.33 -150.62 27.79
CA VAL A 1067 8.85 -151.93 28.27
C VAL A 1067 8.19 -153.12 27.56
N PHE A 1068 8.98 -154.11 27.16
CA PHE A 1068 8.58 -155.38 26.55
C PHE A 1068 9.04 -156.60 27.37
N THR A 1069 8.14 -157.47 27.84
CA THR A 1069 8.47 -158.58 28.77
C THR A 1069 8.43 -159.96 28.10
N ILE A 1070 9.44 -160.82 28.32
CA ILE A 1070 9.41 -162.26 27.97
C ILE A 1070 9.17 -163.11 29.23
N VAL A 1071 8.11 -163.90 29.28
CA VAL A 1071 7.65 -164.67 30.47
C VAL A 1071 8.07 -166.15 30.40
N PRO A 1072 8.53 -166.81 31.49
CA PRO A 1072 8.90 -168.24 31.48
C PRO A 1072 7.73 -169.18 31.11
N ALA A 1073 8.01 -170.29 30.42
CA ALA A 1073 7.00 -171.23 29.90
C ALA A 1073 6.17 -171.98 30.97
N ASN A 1074 6.65 -171.99 32.22
CA ASN A 1074 6.01 -172.64 33.37
C ASN A 1074 5.24 -171.67 34.27
N GLU A 1075 5.07 -170.41 33.85
CA GLU A 1075 4.31 -169.40 34.55
C GLU A 1075 3.09 -168.94 33.73
N LEU A 1076 1.99 -168.63 34.43
CA LEU A 1076 0.79 -168.06 33.82
C LEU A 1076 0.83 -166.54 33.96
N MET A 1077 0.82 -165.80 32.85
CA MET A 1077 0.59 -164.35 32.89
C MET A 1077 -0.89 -164.02 32.65
N VAL A 1078 -1.50 -163.35 33.63
CA VAL A 1078 -2.86 -162.83 33.51
C VAL A 1078 -2.75 -161.35 33.14
N ALA A 1079 -3.06 -161.01 31.89
CA ALA A 1079 -3.23 -159.63 31.47
C ALA A 1079 -4.69 -159.21 31.69
N LEU A 1080 -4.94 -158.31 32.65
CA LEU A 1080 -6.22 -157.61 32.73
C LEU A 1080 -6.17 -156.37 31.83
N SER A 1081 -7.13 -156.23 30.93
CA SER A 1081 -7.31 -154.99 30.18
C SER A 1081 -7.78 -153.90 31.15
N ASN A 1082 -7.10 -152.76 31.18
CA ASN A 1082 -7.59 -151.60 31.92
C ASN A 1082 -8.91 -151.13 31.30
N ALA A 1083 -9.98 -151.13 32.08
CA ALA A 1083 -11.20 -150.41 31.75
C ALA A 1083 -11.20 -149.10 32.55
N SER A 1084 -10.95 -147.99 31.86
CA SER A 1084 -11.20 -146.65 32.39
C SER A 1084 -12.38 -146.04 31.65
N THR A 1085 -13.36 -145.55 32.40
CA THR A 1085 -14.49 -144.75 31.91
C THR A 1085 -14.25 -143.28 32.31
N THR A 1086 -14.62 -142.35 31.43
CA THR A 1086 -14.54 -140.91 31.68
C THR A 1086 -15.75 -140.48 32.52
N TYR A 1087 -15.54 -139.60 33.50
CA TYR A 1087 -16.64 -138.99 34.25
C TYR A 1087 -17.52 -138.16 33.30
N GLY A 1088 -18.68 -138.68 32.87
CA GLY A 1088 -19.67 -137.92 32.09
C GLY A 1088 -20.47 -138.64 30.99
N ASP A 1089 -20.13 -139.87 30.56
CA ASP A 1089 -20.85 -140.56 29.47
C ASP A 1089 -21.74 -141.72 29.96
N ALA A 1090 -22.97 -141.79 29.43
CA ALA A 1090 -23.96 -142.85 29.58
C ALA A 1090 -24.13 -143.63 28.26
#